data_AF-A0A7J3A372-F1
#
_entry.id   AF-A0A7J3A372-F1
#
_cell.length_a   1.000
_cell.length_b   1.000
_cell.length_c   1.000
_cell.angle_alpha   90.00
_cell.angle_beta   90.00
_cell.angle_gamma   90.00
#
_symmetry.space_group_name_H-M   'P 1'
#
loop_
_entity.id
_entity.type
_entity.pdbx_description
1 polymer ?
#
loop_
_entity_poly.entity_id
_entity_poly.type
_entity_poly.pdbx_seq_one_letter_code
_entity_poly.pdbx_strand_id
1 'polypeptide(L)'
;MSLEKQVLEKLSLFKDNWPMLKNNLRIRERKDKIISEISLELLKEVRKIKEESIENLEQNIERLRRALEERGAELKIARDGLEASKMVLEVCKQYGVKLVVKSKSLTTEEIELNKVLESENIKVIETDLGERIVQLAGQKPSHILGPAFHMTRKEVAEIFTEYYGRPIPPDPQQIVLEVRREFRENYQKAGMAITGANFIIADNGAMVLVTNEGNDRLALAFAPIHVVIAGVEKILSSTRDVLKILKILPRNATGQRLSTYVSFHLPTMTSYPREARLNARKTIYILIDNGRMKARQDEEIKEILYCIRCASCLQVCPPYNMVGGHVFGYIYSGPMGIPWTMITHGLEKTYFSQLCNTCGLCREACPLDINLPYINSIVKERYGKRFGYPALNKILKRYESLITLASRTPKLSNKLLNSNSARKIIEKFIGIDSRRPLPRFLEKNLGEIFTELGSPEKGNVILFTDSLIYYMYPDWAVKAAKILSSLGYRVIIPSLKSCGMPLIQYGFMDDARRIAEYNVEYLYNLIKQGYVVVSLEPTAQECLTNYYPKLLETEKARTVAENSYGYFEFLKKIGWRDVRRILKSIEGVHVTYHLPCHSRARDGSIVVKEFLEALGAKVYFKRLGCCGLAGTWGMKKDGHGYDISIEIGRYLVGEYEKLGGEFIVTECSICLQQFQHVST
;
A
#
# COMPACT_ATOMS: atom_id res chain seq x y z
N MET A 1 -23.58 -7.69 1.42
CA MET A 1 -23.61 -6.48 0.58
C MET A 1 -22.52 -6.58 -0.48
N SER A 2 -22.80 -6.29 -1.76
CA SER A 2 -21.75 -6.29 -2.81
C SER A 2 -20.67 -5.25 -2.49
N LEU A 3 -19.45 -5.44 -3.00
CA LEU A 3 -18.34 -4.51 -2.82
C LEU A 3 -18.69 -3.11 -3.37
N GLU A 4 -19.33 -3.05 -4.53
CA GLU A 4 -19.86 -1.83 -5.14
C GLU A 4 -20.77 -1.05 -4.18
N LYS A 5 -21.77 -1.71 -3.58
CA LYS A 5 -22.70 -1.04 -2.68
C LYS A 5 -21.98 -0.52 -1.43
N GLN A 6 -21.00 -1.27 -0.90
CA GLN A 6 -20.15 -0.81 0.21
C GLN A 6 -19.34 0.44 -0.16
N VAL A 7 -18.78 0.50 -1.37
CA VAL A 7 -18.04 1.67 -1.86
C VAL A 7 -18.97 2.87 -1.97
N LEU A 8 -20.10 2.74 -2.67
CA LEU A 8 -21.03 3.85 -2.89
C LEU A 8 -21.60 4.38 -1.57
N GLU A 9 -21.96 3.48 -0.64
CA GLU A 9 -22.43 3.87 0.69
C GLU A 9 -21.34 4.65 1.44
N LYS A 10 -20.09 4.17 1.47
CA LYS A 10 -19.00 4.91 2.11
C LYS A 10 -18.69 6.24 1.44
N LEU A 11 -18.69 6.31 0.12
CA LEU A 11 -18.49 7.57 -0.59
C LEU A 11 -19.64 8.56 -0.35
N SER A 12 -20.88 8.10 -0.15
CA SER A 12 -21.99 8.99 0.22
C SER A 12 -21.84 9.62 1.61
N LEU A 13 -21.10 8.96 2.50
CA LEU A 13 -20.71 9.48 3.81
C LEU A 13 -19.47 10.37 3.74
N PHE A 14 -18.75 10.37 2.62
CA PHE A 14 -17.59 11.21 2.39
C PHE A 14 -18.07 12.66 2.21
N LYS A 15 -17.97 13.42 3.29
CA LYS A 15 -18.09 14.90 3.30
C LYS A 15 -16.69 15.48 3.51
N ASP A 16 -16.52 16.79 3.33
CA ASP A 16 -15.25 17.56 3.48
C ASP A 16 -14.48 17.37 4.82
N ASN A 17 -14.99 16.52 5.71
CA ASN A 17 -14.47 16.19 7.03
C ASN A 17 -14.16 14.69 7.26
N TRP A 18 -13.96 13.86 6.22
CA TRP A 18 -13.70 12.42 6.39
C TRP A 18 -12.57 12.12 7.40
N PRO A 19 -12.89 11.55 8.58
CA PRO A 19 -11.94 11.41 9.69
C PRO A 19 -10.71 10.57 9.33
N MET A 20 -10.89 9.50 8.56
CA MET A 20 -9.81 8.59 8.17
C MET A 20 -8.74 9.32 7.33
N LEU A 21 -9.15 10.06 6.29
CA LEU A 21 -8.22 10.83 5.46
C LEU A 21 -7.48 11.87 6.29
N LYS A 22 -8.18 12.64 7.12
CA LYS A 22 -7.56 13.66 7.99
C LYS A 22 -6.55 13.07 8.97
N ASN A 23 -6.89 11.96 9.62
CA ASN A 23 -6.00 11.29 10.56
C ASN A 23 -4.74 10.77 9.87
N ASN A 24 -4.88 10.14 8.69
CA ASN A 24 -3.72 9.66 7.92
C ASN A 24 -2.84 10.79 7.40
N LEU A 25 -3.42 11.90 6.91
CA LEU A 25 -2.67 13.07 6.47
C LEU A 25 -1.87 13.68 7.62
N ARG A 26 -2.48 13.87 8.80
CA ARG A 26 -1.80 14.40 9.99
C ARG A 26 -0.61 13.53 10.41
N ILE A 27 -0.75 12.21 10.33
CA ILE A 27 0.34 11.28 10.62
C ILE A 27 1.43 11.38 9.56
N ARG A 28 1.06 11.46 8.29
CA ARG A 28 1.99 11.60 7.17
C ARG A 28 2.82 12.88 7.30
N GLU A 29 2.20 14.02 7.61
CA GLU A 29 2.92 15.29 7.81
C GLU A 29 3.94 15.22 8.95
N ARG A 30 3.64 14.49 10.03
CA ARG A 30 4.60 14.25 11.11
C ARG A 30 5.74 13.35 10.66
N LYS A 31 5.43 12.29 9.91
CA LYS A 31 6.42 11.35 9.36
C LYS A 31 7.39 12.06 8.40
N ASP A 32 6.87 12.87 7.49
CA ASP A 32 7.67 13.53 6.46
C ASP A 32 8.75 14.45 7.07
N LYS A 33 8.54 14.97 8.29
CA LYS A 33 9.51 15.77 9.04
C LYS A 33 10.66 14.97 9.67
N ILE A 34 10.47 13.67 9.90
CA ILE A 34 11.39 12.85 10.70
C ILE A 34 11.99 11.69 9.92
N ILE A 35 11.39 11.32 8.79
CA ILE A 35 11.83 10.16 8.00
C ILE A 35 13.23 10.37 7.40
N SER A 36 13.64 11.61 7.18
CA SER A 36 15.00 11.98 6.77
C SER A 36 16.08 11.67 7.81
N GLU A 37 15.70 11.41 9.07
CA GLU A 37 16.65 10.95 10.11
C GLU A 37 17.08 9.49 9.91
N ILE A 38 16.39 8.73 9.05
CA ILE A 38 16.68 7.31 8.82
C ILE A 38 17.65 7.19 7.64
N SER A 39 18.83 6.61 7.89
CA SER A 39 19.80 6.36 6.82
C SER A 39 19.34 5.21 5.90
N LEU A 40 19.69 5.31 4.62
CA LEU A 40 19.45 4.24 3.64
C LEU A 40 20.14 2.92 4.05
N GLU A 41 21.30 3.00 4.70
CA GLU A 41 22.02 1.85 5.22
C GLU A 41 21.23 1.11 6.30
N LEU A 42 20.60 1.85 7.24
CA LEU A 42 19.75 1.26 8.26
C LEU A 42 18.49 0.60 7.67
N LEU A 43 17.89 1.18 6.62
CA LEU A 43 16.76 0.57 5.90
C LEU A 43 17.17 -0.79 5.29
N LYS A 44 18.33 -0.83 4.60
CA LYS A 44 18.87 -2.06 4.00
C LYS A 44 19.21 -3.10 5.06
N GLU A 45 19.83 -2.69 6.16
CA GLU A 45 20.17 -3.58 7.29
C GLU A 45 18.90 -4.19 7.91
N VAL A 46 17.86 -3.39 8.13
CA VAL A 46 16.62 -3.87 8.72
C VAL A 46 15.82 -4.76 7.75
N ARG A 47 15.86 -4.47 6.44
CA ARG A 47 15.31 -5.39 5.44
C ARG A 47 16.01 -6.76 5.52
N LYS A 48 17.35 -6.77 5.53
CA LYS A 48 18.16 -7.98 5.64
C LYS A 48 17.87 -8.78 6.92
N ILE A 49 17.72 -8.10 8.06
CA ILE A 49 17.29 -8.73 9.32
C ILE A 49 15.97 -9.49 9.16
N LYS A 50 15.00 -8.89 8.47
CA LYS A 50 13.70 -9.55 8.23
C LYS A 50 13.80 -10.69 7.23
N GLU A 51 14.60 -10.58 6.19
CA GLU A 51 14.92 -11.67 5.26
C GLU A 51 15.52 -12.86 6.01
N GLU A 52 16.63 -12.64 6.73
CA GLU A 52 17.32 -13.68 7.51
C GLU A 52 16.43 -14.30 8.59
N SER A 53 15.58 -13.51 9.25
CA SER A 53 14.66 -14.02 10.28
C SER A 53 13.60 -14.96 9.70
N ILE A 54 13.14 -14.68 8.47
CA ILE A 54 12.16 -15.52 7.76
C ILE A 54 12.85 -16.74 7.13
N GLU A 55 14.06 -16.60 6.60
CA GLU A 55 14.85 -17.73 6.08
C GLU A 55 15.17 -18.74 7.20
N ASN A 56 15.61 -18.24 8.36
CA ASN A 56 15.99 -19.06 9.53
C ASN A 56 14.84 -19.26 10.54
N LEU A 57 13.59 -19.17 10.09
CA LEU A 57 12.43 -19.14 10.99
C LEU A 57 12.31 -20.41 11.86
N GLU A 58 12.57 -21.58 11.29
CA GLU A 58 12.51 -22.85 12.01
C GLU A 58 13.57 -22.95 13.11
N GLN A 59 14.81 -22.53 12.82
CA GLN A 59 15.89 -22.46 13.79
C GLN A 59 15.60 -21.43 14.88
N ASN A 60 15.00 -20.29 14.52
CA ASN A 60 14.60 -19.26 15.47
C ASN A 60 13.46 -19.72 16.39
N ILE A 61 12.52 -20.54 15.90
CA ILE A 61 11.47 -21.17 16.74
C ILE A 61 12.09 -22.13 17.76
N GLU A 62 13.08 -22.93 17.36
CA GLU A 62 13.76 -23.86 18.25
C GLU A 62 14.60 -23.15 19.31
N ARG A 63 15.34 -22.09 18.93
CA ARG A 63 16.05 -21.22 19.88
C ARG A 63 15.08 -20.58 20.89
N LEU A 64 13.95 -20.08 20.40
CA LEU A 64 12.91 -19.50 21.23
C LEU A 64 12.35 -20.53 22.22
N ARG A 65 12.10 -21.77 21.79
CA ARG A 65 11.62 -22.85 22.66
C ARG A 65 12.54 -23.03 23.86
N ARG A 66 13.85 -23.22 23.62
CA ARG A 66 14.84 -23.37 24.68
C ARG A 66 14.87 -22.18 25.62
N ALA A 67 14.89 -20.96 25.06
CA ALA A 67 14.94 -19.74 25.84
C ALA A 67 13.70 -19.55 26.74
N LEU A 68 12.52 -19.99 26.29
CA LEU A 68 11.28 -19.97 27.08
C LEU A 68 11.27 -21.04 28.17
N GLU A 69 11.67 -22.28 27.84
CA GLU A 69 11.72 -23.42 28.78
C GLU A 69 12.70 -23.16 29.93
N GLU A 70 13.90 -22.64 29.65
CA GLU A 70 14.88 -22.20 30.66
C GLU A 70 14.31 -21.15 31.64
N ARG A 71 13.27 -20.43 31.22
CA ARG A 71 12.61 -19.37 31.99
C ARG A 71 11.26 -19.82 32.55
N GLY A 72 10.94 -21.11 32.49
CA GLY A 72 9.70 -21.68 33.03
C GLY A 72 8.43 -21.27 32.29
N ALA A 73 8.57 -20.81 31.04
CA ALA A 73 7.45 -20.49 30.16
C ALA A 73 7.21 -21.59 29.13
N GLU A 74 5.96 -21.70 28.69
CA GLU A 74 5.54 -22.74 27.76
C GLU A 74 5.41 -22.18 26.34
N LEU A 75 5.85 -22.95 25.34
CA LEU A 75 5.66 -22.62 23.92
C LEU A 75 4.73 -23.65 23.26
N LYS A 76 3.60 -23.17 22.75
CA LYS A 76 2.69 -23.91 21.87
C LYS A 76 2.73 -23.31 20.47
N ILE A 77 2.64 -24.17 19.45
CA ILE A 77 2.56 -23.76 18.05
C ILE A 77 1.26 -24.31 17.47
N ALA A 78 0.42 -23.41 16.98
CA ALA A 78 -0.84 -23.72 16.31
C ALA A 78 -0.67 -23.63 14.79
N ARG A 79 -1.21 -24.62 14.09
CA ARG A 79 -1.24 -24.68 12.62
C ARG A 79 -2.13 -23.60 12.02
N ASP A 80 -3.25 -23.29 12.69
CA ASP A 80 -4.24 -22.32 12.23
C ASP A 80 -4.92 -21.58 13.40
N GLY A 81 -5.82 -20.67 13.07
CA GLY A 81 -6.56 -19.88 14.06
C GLY A 81 -7.53 -20.69 14.93
N LEU A 82 -8.07 -21.81 14.42
CA LEU A 82 -8.99 -22.67 15.18
C LEU A 82 -8.23 -23.41 16.27
N GLU A 83 -7.07 -23.98 15.94
CA GLU A 83 -6.19 -24.64 16.90
C GLU A 83 -5.66 -23.67 17.96
N ALA A 84 -5.26 -22.46 17.55
CA ALA A 84 -4.84 -21.42 18.50
C ALA A 84 -5.96 -21.06 19.49
N SER A 85 -7.20 -20.88 18.99
CA SER A 85 -8.34 -20.54 19.83
C SER A 85 -8.71 -21.67 20.80
N LYS A 86 -8.63 -22.93 20.35
CA LYS A 86 -8.80 -24.11 21.22
C LYS A 86 -7.77 -24.15 22.34
N MET A 87 -6.49 -23.91 22.03
CA MET A 87 -5.42 -23.87 23.04
C MET A 87 -5.67 -22.78 24.09
N VAL A 88 -6.16 -21.61 23.71
CA VAL A 88 -6.53 -20.54 24.67
C VAL A 88 -7.72 -20.97 25.53
N LEU A 89 -8.75 -21.59 24.94
CA LEU A 89 -9.91 -22.08 25.68
C LEU A 89 -9.55 -23.16 26.69
N GLU A 90 -8.66 -24.09 26.33
CA GLU A 90 -8.14 -25.12 27.24
C GLU A 90 -7.47 -24.48 28.45
N VAL A 91 -6.64 -23.46 28.25
CA VAL A 91 -6.03 -22.69 29.35
C VAL A 91 -7.12 -22.02 30.20
N CYS A 92 -8.12 -21.39 29.58
CA CYS A 92 -9.21 -20.77 30.33
C CYS A 92 -9.97 -21.78 31.19
N LYS A 93 -10.29 -22.96 30.65
CA LYS A 93 -11.01 -24.04 31.33
C LYS A 93 -10.19 -24.65 32.46
N GLN A 94 -8.92 -24.95 32.19
CA GLN A 94 -7.99 -25.53 33.16
C GLN A 94 -7.85 -24.66 34.42
N TYR A 95 -7.84 -23.33 34.25
CA TYR A 95 -7.64 -22.39 35.36
C TYR A 95 -8.91 -21.66 35.79
N GLY A 96 -10.09 -22.06 35.30
CA GLY A 96 -11.37 -21.47 35.69
C GLY A 96 -11.50 -19.97 35.38
N VAL A 97 -10.85 -19.49 34.30
CA VAL A 97 -10.84 -18.07 33.93
C VAL A 97 -12.22 -17.61 33.47
N LYS A 98 -12.74 -16.54 34.09
CA LYS A 98 -14.04 -15.92 33.73
C LYS A 98 -13.91 -14.54 33.08
N LEU A 99 -12.79 -13.86 33.32
CA LEU A 99 -12.51 -12.52 32.78
C LEU A 99 -11.10 -12.49 32.20
N VAL A 100 -11.02 -12.08 30.94
CA VAL A 100 -9.79 -11.88 30.19
C VAL A 100 -9.64 -10.39 29.86
N VAL A 101 -8.47 -9.84 30.16
CA VAL A 101 -8.07 -8.52 29.65
C VAL A 101 -7.11 -8.71 28.48
N LYS A 102 -7.40 -8.05 27.35
CA LYS A 102 -6.63 -8.18 26.12
C LYS A 102 -5.93 -6.86 25.80
N SER A 103 -4.62 -6.92 25.57
CA SER A 103 -3.82 -5.76 25.17
C SER A 103 -3.30 -5.96 23.76
N LYS A 104 -3.77 -5.09 22.85
CA LYS A 104 -3.24 -4.83 21.51
C LYS A 104 -2.73 -6.07 20.76
N SER A 105 -3.60 -6.70 19.96
CA SER A 105 -3.17 -7.79 19.08
C SER A 105 -4.03 -7.93 17.83
N LEU A 106 -3.45 -7.55 16.69
CA LEU A 106 -4.06 -7.86 15.39
C LEU A 106 -4.15 -9.38 15.13
N THR A 107 -3.30 -10.17 15.77
CA THR A 107 -3.30 -11.64 15.64
C THR A 107 -4.53 -12.25 16.32
N THR A 108 -5.05 -11.66 17.40
CA THR A 108 -6.26 -12.17 18.05
C THR A 108 -7.52 -11.77 17.30
N GLU A 109 -7.49 -10.63 16.59
CA GLU A 109 -8.52 -10.27 15.60
C GLU A 109 -8.50 -11.20 14.38
N GLU A 110 -7.31 -11.61 13.93
CA GLU A 110 -7.14 -12.58 12.83
C GLU A 110 -7.86 -13.90 13.09
N ILE A 111 -7.91 -14.35 14.34
CA ILE A 111 -8.57 -15.61 14.73
C ILE A 111 -9.95 -15.38 15.36
N GLU A 112 -10.44 -14.13 15.35
CA GLU A 112 -11.69 -13.70 15.99
C GLU A 112 -11.85 -14.19 17.45
N LEU A 113 -10.75 -14.15 18.22
CA LEU A 113 -10.65 -14.80 19.54
C LEU A 113 -11.74 -14.36 20.52
N ASN A 114 -12.14 -13.09 20.49
CA ASN A 114 -13.15 -12.56 21.42
C ASN A 114 -14.47 -13.32 21.28
N LYS A 115 -14.93 -13.55 20.04
CA LYS A 115 -16.17 -14.30 19.77
C LYS A 115 -16.10 -15.73 20.31
N VAL A 116 -14.93 -16.37 20.15
CA VAL A 116 -14.72 -17.75 20.61
C VAL A 116 -14.78 -17.81 22.15
N LEU A 117 -14.11 -16.90 22.85
CA LEU A 117 -14.14 -16.85 24.31
C LEU A 117 -15.53 -16.47 24.85
N GLU A 118 -16.19 -15.49 24.24
CA GLU A 118 -17.53 -15.04 24.62
C GLU A 118 -18.58 -16.15 24.46
N SER A 119 -18.45 -17.00 23.43
CA SER A 119 -19.33 -18.18 23.24
C SER A 119 -19.26 -19.20 24.37
N GLU A 120 -18.16 -19.19 25.15
CA GLU A 120 -17.93 -20.06 26.30
C GLU A 120 -18.18 -19.31 27.63
N ASN A 121 -18.92 -18.20 27.59
CA ASN A 121 -19.24 -17.34 28.74
C ASN A 121 -18.01 -16.75 29.45
N ILE A 122 -16.92 -16.53 28.71
CA ILE A 122 -15.72 -15.83 29.20
C ILE A 122 -15.82 -14.38 28.75
N LYS A 123 -15.84 -13.45 29.71
CA LYS A 123 -15.88 -12.01 29.43
C LYS A 123 -14.51 -11.56 28.92
N VAL A 124 -14.48 -10.89 27.77
CA VAL A 124 -13.25 -10.32 27.18
C VAL A 124 -13.33 -8.81 27.17
N ILE A 125 -12.29 -8.14 27.69
CA ILE A 125 -12.19 -6.69 27.68
C ILE A 125 -10.95 -6.26 26.90
N GLU A 126 -11.17 -5.53 25.81
CA GLU A 126 -10.10 -4.80 25.14
C GLU A 126 -9.64 -3.64 26.02
N THR A 127 -8.33 -3.55 26.18
CA THR A 127 -7.70 -2.54 27.04
C THR A 127 -7.03 -1.42 26.27
N ASP A 128 -6.91 -1.52 24.94
CA ASP A 128 -6.57 -0.39 24.07
C ASP A 128 -7.84 0.43 23.84
N LEU A 129 -7.80 1.75 24.01
CA LEU A 129 -9.00 2.58 23.88
C LEU A 129 -9.64 2.46 22.49
N GLY A 130 -8.83 2.42 21.44
CA GLY A 130 -9.31 2.27 20.07
C GLY A 130 -10.01 0.94 19.85
N GLU A 131 -9.41 -0.15 20.33
CA GLU A 131 -10.02 -1.49 20.28
C GLU A 131 -11.30 -1.56 21.14
N ARG A 132 -11.31 -0.92 22.31
CA ARG A 132 -12.48 -0.88 23.19
C ARG A 132 -13.66 -0.16 22.54
N ILE A 133 -13.40 0.94 21.83
CA ILE A 133 -14.44 1.67 21.08
C ILE A 133 -15.08 0.75 20.02
N VAL A 134 -14.27 0.08 19.19
CA VAL A 134 -14.81 -0.78 18.14
C VAL A 134 -15.47 -2.05 18.71
N GLN A 135 -14.97 -2.57 19.83
CA GLN A 135 -15.58 -3.67 20.57
C GLN A 135 -17.00 -3.31 21.02
N LEU A 136 -17.18 -2.15 21.67
CA LEU A 136 -18.49 -1.68 22.12
C LEU A 136 -19.42 -1.35 20.96
N ALA A 137 -18.88 -0.88 19.84
CA ALA A 137 -19.66 -0.63 18.63
C ALA A 137 -20.05 -1.92 17.86
N GLY A 138 -19.54 -3.09 18.25
CA GLY A 138 -19.72 -4.33 17.50
C GLY A 138 -19.07 -4.32 16.11
N GLN A 139 -18.01 -3.53 15.93
CA GLN A 139 -17.34 -3.33 14.65
C GLN A 139 -15.93 -3.94 14.64
N LYS A 140 -15.43 -4.22 13.43
CA LYS A 140 -14.02 -4.59 13.23
C LYS A 140 -13.12 -3.35 13.22
N PRO A 141 -11.83 -3.46 13.55
CA PRO A 141 -10.87 -2.38 13.40
C PRO A 141 -10.80 -1.89 11.95
N SER A 142 -10.86 -0.59 11.75
CA SER A 142 -10.70 0.01 10.41
C SER A 142 -9.23 0.22 10.03
N HIS A 143 -8.33 0.39 11.01
CA HIS A 143 -6.92 0.74 10.78
C HIS A 143 -6.03 0.16 11.89
N ILE A 144 -4.86 -0.37 11.50
CA ILE A 144 -4.01 -1.17 12.42
C ILE A 144 -3.28 -0.38 13.52
N LEU A 145 -3.12 0.94 13.36
CA LEU A 145 -2.58 1.82 14.42
C LEU A 145 -3.67 2.51 15.24
N GLY A 146 -4.89 2.53 14.73
CA GLY A 146 -5.97 3.35 15.24
C GLY A 146 -7.31 2.76 14.85
N PRO A 147 -7.77 1.71 15.57
CA PRO A 147 -8.93 0.90 15.18
C PRO A 147 -10.16 1.73 14.83
N ALA A 148 -10.41 2.81 15.58
CA ALA A 148 -11.56 3.72 15.44
C ALA A 148 -11.31 4.99 14.59
N PHE A 149 -10.28 5.04 13.71
CA PHE A 149 -9.96 6.25 12.92
C PHE A 149 -11.08 6.77 11.99
N HIS A 150 -12.08 5.94 11.70
CA HIS A 150 -13.24 6.29 10.90
C HIS A 150 -14.35 7.00 11.70
N MET A 151 -14.27 7.00 13.04
CA MET A 151 -15.27 7.60 13.93
C MET A 151 -14.88 9.02 14.33
N THR A 152 -15.90 9.84 14.52
CA THR A 152 -15.82 11.18 15.11
C THR A 152 -15.85 11.11 16.64
N ARG A 153 -15.43 12.18 17.30
CA ARG A 153 -15.49 12.27 18.77
C ARG A 153 -16.91 12.17 19.32
N LYS A 154 -17.90 12.64 18.55
CA LYS A 154 -19.31 12.61 18.94
C LYS A 154 -19.84 11.18 18.95
N GLU A 155 -19.61 10.42 17.87
CA GLU A 155 -20.01 9.01 17.79
C GLU A 155 -19.36 8.17 18.90
N VAL A 156 -18.07 8.41 19.20
CA VAL A 156 -17.39 7.73 20.31
C VAL A 156 -18.05 8.02 21.66
N ALA A 157 -18.45 9.26 21.90
CA ALA A 157 -19.11 9.64 23.16
C ALA A 157 -20.51 9.06 23.30
N GLU A 158 -21.25 8.94 22.18
CA GLU A 158 -22.56 8.28 22.13
C GLU A 158 -22.45 6.80 22.50
N ILE A 159 -21.46 6.07 21.96
CA ILE A 159 -21.19 4.66 22.29
C ILE A 159 -20.95 4.48 23.80
N PHE A 160 -20.10 5.32 24.40
CA PHE A 160 -19.85 5.22 25.84
C PHE A 160 -21.03 5.69 26.69
N THR A 161 -21.81 6.65 26.22
CA THR A 161 -23.04 7.11 26.89
C THR A 161 -24.06 5.98 26.99
N GLU A 162 -24.27 5.26 25.89
CA GLU A 162 -25.15 4.10 25.85
C GLU A 162 -24.63 2.98 26.75
N TYR A 163 -23.33 2.65 26.66
CA TYR A 163 -22.73 1.58 27.46
C TYR A 163 -22.77 1.84 28.97
N TYR A 164 -22.47 3.07 29.42
CA TYR A 164 -22.48 3.42 30.84
C TYR A 164 -23.86 3.82 31.37
N GLY A 165 -24.87 3.99 30.50
CA GLY A 165 -26.21 4.45 30.88
C GLY A 165 -26.25 5.87 31.44
N ARG A 166 -25.24 6.70 31.16
CA ARG A 166 -25.16 8.10 31.61
C ARG A 166 -24.43 8.98 30.58
N PRO A 167 -24.75 10.29 30.47
CA PRO A 167 -24.13 11.17 29.48
C PRO A 167 -22.61 11.27 29.64
N ILE A 168 -21.88 10.96 28.57
CA ILE A 168 -20.44 11.19 28.44
C ILE A 168 -20.23 12.33 27.43
N PRO A 169 -19.57 13.44 27.80
CA PRO A 169 -19.34 14.53 26.87
C PRO A 169 -18.38 14.10 25.74
N PRO A 170 -18.49 14.68 24.53
CA PRO A 170 -17.58 14.42 23.42
C PRO A 170 -16.20 15.08 23.58
N ASP A 171 -15.68 15.02 24.80
CA ASP A 171 -14.35 15.45 25.18
C ASP A 171 -13.42 14.23 25.37
N PRO A 172 -12.30 14.15 24.62
CA PRO A 172 -11.38 13.02 24.72
C PRO A 172 -10.80 12.78 26.13
N GLN A 173 -10.57 13.82 26.93
CA GLN A 173 -10.00 13.64 28.26
C GLN A 173 -11.01 13.00 29.21
N GLN A 174 -12.26 13.46 29.17
CA GLN A 174 -13.35 12.88 29.96
C GLN A 174 -13.61 11.43 29.59
N ILE A 175 -13.68 11.10 28.30
CA ILE A 175 -13.84 9.71 27.83
C ILE A 175 -12.72 8.83 28.38
N VAL A 176 -11.46 9.26 28.24
CA VAL A 176 -10.30 8.51 28.74
C VAL A 176 -10.37 8.33 30.26
N LEU A 177 -10.78 9.34 31.03
CA LEU A 177 -10.89 9.25 32.48
C LEU A 177 -11.89 8.19 32.93
N GLU A 178 -13.06 8.13 32.30
CA GLU A 178 -14.09 7.13 32.64
C GLU A 178 -13.66 5.72 32.26
N VAL A 179 -13.12 5.54 31.04
CA VAL A 179 -12.61 4.23 30.60
C VAL A 179 -11.48 3.74 31.51
N ARG A 180 -10.61 4.63 32.00
CA ARG A 180 -9.55 4.27 32.94
C ARG A 180 -10.08 3.80 34.30
N ARG A 181 -11.25 4.28 34.76
CA ARG A 181 -11.88 3.77 35.99
C ARG A 181 -12.33 2.33 35.79
N GLU A 182 -13.03 2.05 34.69
CA GLU A 182 -13.46 0.70 34.31
C GLU A 182 -12.27 -0.25 34.16
N PHE A 183 -11.21 0.17 33.45
CA PHE A 183 -10.04 -0.68 33.22
C PHE A 183 -9.33 -1.07 34.52
N ARG A 184 -9.22 -0.18 35.50
CA ARG A 184 -8.60 -0.49 36.80
C ARG A 184 -9.29 -1.65 37.52
N GLU A 185 -10.62 -1.65 37.53
CA GLU A 185 -11.37 -2.76 38.13
C GLU A 185 -11.18 -4.06 37.36
N ASN A 186 -11.24 -3.98 36.02
CA ASN A 186 -11.07 -5.15 35.17
C ASN A 186 -9.67 -5.77 35.32
N TYR A 187 -8.61 -4.96 35.41
CA TYR A 187 -7.25 -5.48 35.63
C TYR A 187 -7.13 -6.26 36.94
N GLN A 188 -7.74 -5.77 38.02
CA GLN A 188 -7.68 -6.44 39.32
C GLN A 188 -8.46 -7.76 39.35
N LYS A 189 -9.59 -7.82 38.63
CA LYS A 189 -10.50 -8.97 38.60
C LYS A 189 -10.11 -10.01 37.53
N ALA A 190 -9.23 -9.67 36.58
CA ALA A 190 -8.90 -10.54 35.46
C ALA A 190 -8.13 -11.80 35.90
N GLY A 191 -8.64 -12.97 35.50
CA GLY A 191 -7.96 -14.25 35.71
C GLY A 191 -6.83 -14.50 34.70
N MET A 192 -6.85 -13.80 33.57
CA MET A 192 -5.84 -13.94 32.52
C MET A 192 -5.64 -12.65 31.74
N ALA A 193 -4.39 -12.36 31.40
CA ALA A 193 -4.02 -11.34 30.43
C ALA A 193 -3.61 -11.99 29.11
N ILE A 194 -4.16 -11.50 28.01
CA ILE A 194 -3.73 -11.90 26.66
C ILE A 194 -3.06 -10.69 26.00
N THR A 195 -1.88 -10.90 25.44
CA THR A 195 -1.17 -9.86 24.68
C THR A 195 -0.84 -10.33 23.28
N GLY A 196 -0.77 -9.38 22.34
CA GLY A 196 -0.06 -9.59 21.09
C GLY A 196 1.45 -9.49 21.27
N ALA A 197 2.17 -9.51 20.15
CA ALA A 197 3.56 -9.10 20.08
C ALA A 197 3.79 -8.27 18.81
N ASN A 198 4.62 -7.23 18.89
CA ASN A 198 5.22 -6.66 17.68
C ASN A 198 6.36 -7.55 17.20
N PHE A 199 7.21 -8.00 18.14
CA PHE A 199 8.32 -8.91 17.89
C PHE A 199 8.49 -9.90 19.06
N ILE A 200 9.09 -11.06 18.77
CA ILE A 200 9.53 -12.02 19.80
C ILE A 200 11.02 -12.31 19.54
N ILE A 201 11.84 -12.26 20.59
CA ILE A 201 13.29 -12.45 20.48
C ILE A 201 13.63 -13.91 20.76
N ALA A 202 14.19 -14.60 19.77
CA ALA A 202 14.55 -16.02 19.87
C ALA A 202 15.59 -16.28 20.97
N ASP A 203 16.59 -15.39 21.13
CA ASP A 203 17.70 -15.58 22.07
C ASP A 203 17.31 -15.61 23.55
N ASN A 204 16.25 -14.91 23.94
CA ASN A 204 15.93 -14.72 25.36
C ASN A 204 14.44 -14.87 25.69
N GLY A 205 13.61 -15.16 24.69
CA GLY A 205 12.17 -15.33 24.85
C GLY A 205 11.39 -14.03 25.09
N ALA A 206 12.02 -12.86 25.05
CA ALA A 206 11.34 -11.60 25.33
C ALA A 206 10.31 -11.28 24.25
N MET A 207 9.09 -10.98 24.69
CA MET A 207 8.06 -10.38 23.86
C MET A 207 8.21 -8.86 23.87
N VAL A 208 8.17 -8.25 22.68
CA VAL A 208 8.31 -6.81 22.51
C VAL A 208 7.00 -6.19 22.06
N LEU A 209 6.54 -5.18 22.79
CA LEU A 209 5.32 -4.42 22.49
C LEU A 209 5.62 -2.94 22.31
N VAL A 210 5.04 -2.35 21.27
CA VAL A 210 5.13 -0.92 20.96
C VAL A 210 3.74 -0.30 21.07
N THR A 211 3.53 0.58 22.03
CA THR A 211 2.21 1.18 22.30
C THR A 211 2.31 2.64 22.77
N ASN A 212 1.22 3.38 22.65
CA ASN A 212 1.11 4.75 23.16
C ASN A 212 0.42 4.83 24.53
N GLU A 213 -0.25 3.75 24.97
CA GLU A 213 -1.10 3.76 26.18
C GLU A 213 -0.48 2.98 27.36
N GLY A 214 0.36 1.97 27.09
CA GLY A 214 1.06 1.19 28.13
C GLY A 214 0.19 0.20 28.90
N ASN A 215 -1.00 -0.12 28.39
CA ASN A 215 -1.99 -1.01 29.03
C ASN A 215 -1.49 -2.44 29.24
N ASP A 216 -0.56 -2.91 28.42
CA ASP A 216 0.14 -4.19 28.60
C ASP A 216 0.78 -4.31 29.98
N ARG A 217 1.45 -3.27 30.48
CA ARG A 217 2.14 -3.31 31.77
C ARG A 217 1.18 -3.49 32.94
N LEU A 218 -0.01 -2.88 32.85
CA LEU A 218 -1.05 -3.02 33.87
C LEU A 218 -1.69 -4.41 33.80
N ALA A 219 -2.06 -4.87 32.61
CA ALA A 219 -2.60 -6.22 32.43
C ALA A 219 -1.66 -7.29 33.02
N LEU A 220 -0.36 -7.18 32.72
CA LEU A 220 0.66 -8.12 33.14
C LEU A 220 1.04 -8.02 34.62
N ALA A 221 0.80 -6.87 35.27
CA ALA A 221 1.07 -6.70 36.69
C ALA A 221 0.06 -7.47 37.56
N PHE A 222 -1.21 -7.51 37.16
CA PHE A 222 -2.28 -8.08 37.97
C PHE A 222 -2.59 -9.54 37.63
N ALA A 223 -2.65 -9.89 36.35
CA ALA A 223 -3.13 -11.21 35.93
C ALA A 223 -2.17 -12.36 36.34
N PRO A 224 -2.70 -13.46 36.92
CA PRO A 224 -1.89 -14.61 37.34
C PRO A 224 -1.45 -15.48 36.15
N ILE A 225 -2.15 -15.39 35.02
CA ILE A 225 -1.85 -16.10 33.78
C ILE A 225 -1.63 -15.08 32.66
N HIS A 226 -0.56 -15.26 31.89
CA HIS A 226 -0.27 -14.46 30.71
C HIS A 226 -0.16 -15.37 29.48
N VAL A 227 -0.96 -15.08 28.47
CA VAL A 227 -0.87 -15.73 27.16
C VAL A 227 -0.42 -14.72 26.10
N VAL A 228 0.70 -15.01 25.44
CA VAL A 228 1.21 -14.26 24.29
C VAL A 228 0.71 -14.91 23.02
N ILE A 229 0.04 -14.16 22.14
CA ILE A 229 -0.46 -14.65 20.85
C ILE A 229 0.19 -13.88 19.71
N ALA A 230 0.96 -14.58 18.88
CA ALA A 230 1.70 -13.97 17.78
C ALA A 230 1.82 -14.93 16.59
N GLY A 231 1.91 -14.37 15.38
CA GLY A 231 2.30 -15.18 14.23
C GLY A 231 3.79 -15.53 14.28
N VAL A 232 4.17 -16.67 13.72
CA VAL A 232 5.56 -17.14 13.68
C VAL A 232 6.50 -16.15 12.97
N GLU A 233 6.01 -15.36 12.01
CA GLU A 233 6.79 -14.38 11.23
C GLU A 233 7.35 -13.21 12.06
N LYS A 234 6.87 -13.07 13.30
CA LYS A 234 7.27 -12.00 14.24
C LYS A 234 8.53 -12.34 15.05
N ILE A 235 9.03 -13.58 14.95
CA ILE A 235 10.26 -13.96 15.63
C ILE A 235 11.44 -13.29 14.93
N LEU A 236 12.35 -12.75 15.72
CA LEU A 236 13.64 -12.20 15.32
C LEU A 236 14.74 -12.87 16.12
N SER A 237 15.94 -12.94 15.55
CA SER A 237 17.04 -13.66 16.19
C SER A 237 17.47 -13.00 17.50
N SER A 238 17.76 -11.69 17.51
CA SER A 238 18.39 -11.03 18.66
C SER A 238 17.74 -9.71 19.12
N THR A 239 18.04 -9.28 20.34
CA THR A 239 17.65 -7.95 20.85
C THR A 239 18.22 -6.81 20.00
N ARG A 240 19.45 -6.97 19.47
CA ARG A 240 20.10 -5.97 18.62
C ARG A 240 19.26 -5.70 17.36
N ASP A 241 18.69 -6.75 16.78
CA ASP A 241 17.85 -6.65 15.59
C ASP A 241 16.56 -5.89 15.87
N VAL A 242 15.89 -6.20 16.98
CA VAL A 242 14.73 -5.44 17.45
C VAL A 242 15.06 -3.97 17.62
N LEU A 243 16.18 -3.63 18.28
CA LEU A 243 16.58 -2.23 18.51
C LEU A 243 16.79 -1.46 17.20
N LYS A 244 17.32 -2.10 16.16
CA LYS A 244 17.44 -1.49 14.82
C LYS A 244 16.06 -1.26 14.20
N ILE A 245 15.16 -2.24 14.26
CA ILE A 245 13.79 -2.08 13.77
C ILE A 245 13.04 -0.97 14.51
N LEU A 246 13.25 -0.82 15.82
CA LEU A 246 12.63 0.23 16.64
C LEU A 246 13.10 1.64 16.27
N LYS A 247 14.26 1.80 15.61
CA LYS A 247 14.66 3.09 15.03
C LYS A 247 13.78 3.47 13.82
N ILE A 248 13.16 2.51 13.16
CA ILE A 248 12.37 2.70 11.93
C ILE A 248 10.87 2.69 12.22
N LEU A 249 10.37 1.71 12.99
CA LEU A 249 8.94 1.42 13.12
C LEU A 249 8.11 2.63 13.59
N PRO A 250 8.44 3.31 14.72
CA PRO A 250 7.62 4.43 15.22
C PRO A 250 7.68 5.66 14.31
N ARG A 251 8.84 5.92 13.69
CA ARG A 251 9.03 7.01 12.73
C ARG A 251 8.10 6.84 11.53
N ASN A 252 8.02 5.62 11.01
CA ASN A 252 7.14 5.29 9.88
C ASN A 252 5.66 5.19 10.28
N ALA A 253 5.36 4.78 11.52
CA ALA A 253 4.00 4.55 11.98
C ALA A 253 3.29 5.84 12.41
N THR A 254 3.90 6.64 13.28
CA THR A 254 3.25 7.80 13.90
C THR A 254 4.05 9.09 13.78
N GLY A 255 5.23 9.05 13.15
CA GLY A 255 6.16 10.18 13.07
C GLY A 255 6.89 10.45 14.39
N GLN A 256 6.93 9.49 15.31
CA GLN A 256 7.64 9.60 16.58
C GLN A 256 9.03 8.96 16.49
N ARG A 257 10.07 9.52 17.15
CA ARG A 257 11.40 8.88 17.21
C ARG A 257 11.37 7.53 17.91
N LEU A 258 10.53 7.42 18.93
CA LEU A 258 10.18 6.21 19.67
C LEU A 258 8.73 6.36 20.13
N SER A 259 7.99 5.26 20.26
CA SER A 259 6.64 5.28 20.84
C SER A 259 6.70 5.65 22.33
N THR A 260 5.60 6.15 22.91
CA THR A 260 5.51 6.47 24.34
C THR A 260 5.97 5.30 25.23
N TYR A 261 5.61 4.07 24.85
CA TYR A 261 6.05 2.85 25.51
C TYR A 261 6.61 1.86 24.50
N VAL A 262 7.80 1.35 24.82
CA VAL A 262 8.41 0.18 24.19
C VAL A 262 8.80 -0.76 25.30
N SER A 263 8.03 -1.83 25.47
CA SER A 263 8.17 -2.77 26.58
C SER A 263 8.80 -4.06 26.09
N PHE A 264 9.88 -4.48 26.75
CA PHE A 264 10.48 -5.81 26.59
C PHE A 264 10.07 -6.65 27.79
N HIS A 265 9.19 -7.61 27.57
CA HIS A 265 8.66 -8.48 28.61
C HIS A 265 9.34 -9.84 28.52
N LEU A 266 10.23 -10.14 29.48
CA LEU A 266 10.71 -11.51 29.67
C LEU A 266 9.60 -12.35 30.30
N PRO A 267 9.57 -13.68 30.04
CA PRO A 267 8.50 -14.54 30.55
C PRO A 267 8.36 -14.52 32.08
N THR A 268 9.46 -14.31 32.80
CA THR A 268 9.55 -14.28 34.27
C THR A 268 9.39 -12.88 34.89
N MET A 269 9.28 -11.81 34.09
CA MET A 269 9.19 -10.45 34.63
C MET A 269 7.83 -10.19 35.28
N THR A 270 7.82 -10.03 36.60
CA THR A 270 6.72 -9.40 37.34
C THR A 270 7.01 -7.91 37.51
N SER A 271 5.98 -7.07 37.39
CA SER A 271 6.09 -5.61 37.59
C SER A 271 6.35 -5.20 39.05
N TYR A 272 6.49 -6.15 39.98
CA TYR A 272 6.71 -5.98 41.41
C TYR A 272 7.92 -6.81 41.88
N PRO A 273 8.62 -6.38 42.96
CA PRO A 273 9.72 -7.14 43.56
C PRO A 273 9.30 -8.57 43.89
N ARG A 274 10.23 -9.52 43.68
CA ARG A 274 10.05 -10.97 43.85
C ARG A 274 9.43 -11.38 45.20
N GLU A 275 9.54 -10.54 46.22
CA GLU A 275 9.12 -10.84 47.58
C GLU A 275 7.59 -10.73 47.80
N ALA A 276 6.83 -10.12 46.88
CA ALA A 276 5.42 -9.80 47.10
C ALA A 276 4.39 -10.77 46.49
N ARG A 277 4.79 -11.86 45.81
CA ARG A 277 3.83 -12.91 45.38
C ARG A 277 4.42 -14.32 45.50
N LEU A 278 3.78 -15.11 46.37
CA LEU A 278 3.97 -16.54 46.59
C LEU A 278 3.59 -17.45 45.40
N ASN A 279 3.28 -16.92 44.21
CA ASN A 279 3.02 -17.71 43.00
C ASN A 279 3.59 -16.98 41.77
N ALA A 280 4.59 -17.57 41.12
CA ALA A 280 5.12 -17.08 39.85
C ALA A 280 4.00 -17.04 38.78
N ARG A 281 3.90 -15.95 38.02
CA ARG A 281 2.93 -15.82 36.91
C ARG A 281 3.18 -16.94 35.89
N LYS A 282 2.14 -17.69 35.52
CA LYS A 282 2.23 -18.69 34.45
C LYS A 282 2.20 -17.97 33.10
N THR A 283 3.25 -18.12 32.30
CA THR A 283 3.38 -17.49 30.98
C THR A 283 3.37 -18.55 29.88
N ILE A 284 2.52 -18.37 28.87
CA ILE A 284 2.33 -19.29 27.74
C ILE A 284 2.42 -18.50 26.44
N TYR A 285 3.27 -18.94 25.51
CA TYR A 285 3.36 -18.40 24.17
C TYR A 285 2.61 -19.33 23.23
N ILE A 286 1.64 -18.78 22.49
CA ILE A 286 0.92 -19.48 21.42
C ILE A 286 1.30 -18.80 20.12
N LEU A 287 2.19 -19.45 19.37
CA LEU A 287 2.58 -19.02 18.04
C LEU A 287 1.66 -19.61 16.99
N ILE A 288 1.32 -18.83 15.98
CA ILE A 288 0.38 -19.25 14.93
C ILE A 288 1.07 -19.23 13.58
N ASP A 289 1.00 -20.36 12.87
CA ASP A 289 1.36 -20.43 11.44
C ASP A 289 0.26 -19.76 10.59
N ASN A 290 -0.94 -20.35 10.52
CA ASN A 290 -2.08 -19.85 9.75
C ASN A 290 -1.68 -19.40 8.33
N GLY A 291 -0.90 -20.25 7.64
CA GLY A 291 -0.45 -20.05 6.26
C GLY A 291 0.89 -19.32 6.08
N ARG A 292 1.53 -18.84 7.15
CA ARG A 292 2.81 -18.11 7.11
C ARG A 292 3.97 -18.98 6.62
N MET A 293 4.05 -20.24 7.05
CA MET A 293 5.08 -21.19 6.61
C MET A 293 4.92 -21.54 5.14
N LYS A 294 3.68 -21.63 4.65
CA LYS A 294 3.40 -21.77 3.21
C LYS A 294 3.81 -20.52 2.43
N ALA A 295 3.48 -19.34 2.93
CA ALA A 295 3.87 -18.07 2.30
C ALA A 295 5.40 -17.87 2.27
N ARG A 296 6.12 -18.41 3.26
CA ARG A 296 7.59 -18.41 3.32
C ARG A 296 8.23 -19.14 2.14
N GLN A 297 7.59 -20.20 1.66
CA GLN A 297 8.06 -21.03 0.53
C GLN A 297 7.66 -20.45 -0.83
N ASP A 298 6.88 -19.37 -0.86
CA ASP A 298 6.29 -18.81 -2.05
C ASP A 298 7.05 -17.56 -2.50
N GLU A 299 7.98 -17.73 -3.44
CA GLU A 299 8.88 -16.68 -3.93
C GLU A 299 8.17 -15.43 -4.47
N GLU A 300 6.91 -15.55 -4.89
CA GLU A 300 6.14 -14.43 -5.44
C GLU A 300 5.55 -13.52 -4.35
N ILE A 301 5.34 -14.05 -3.14
CA ILE A 301 4.67 -13.32 -2.05
C ILE A 301 5.46 -13.27 -0.74
N LYS A 302 6.51 -14.09 -0.56
CA LYS A 302 7.24 -14.26 0.72
C LYS A 302 7.68 -12.94 1.36
N GLU A 303 8.00 -11.96 0.53
CA GLU A 303 8.41 -10.61 0.93
C GLU A 303 7.38 -9.92 1.86
N ILE A 304 6.10 -10.30 1.79
CA ILE A 304 5.06 -9.78 2.68
C ILE A 304 5.32 -10.11 4.16
N LEU A 305 6.04 -11.20 4.45
CA LEU A 305 6.41 -11.63 5.80
C LEU A 305 7.47 -10.71 6.43
N TYR A 306 8.13 -9.86 5.64
CA TYR A 306 9.08 -8.89 6.16
C TYR A 306 8.38 -7.73 6.88
N CYS A 307 7.07 -7.53 6.63
CA CYS A 307 6.31 -6.40 7.13
C CYS A 307 6.39 -6.20 8.65
N ILE A 308 6.92 -5.06 9.07
CA ILE A 308 6.98 -4.62 10.48
C ILE A 308 5.69 -3.93 10.97
N ARG A 309 4.60 -4.01 10.21
CA ARG A 309 3.26 -3.48 10.56
C ARG A 309 3.22 -1.98 10.92
N CYS A 310 4.03 -1.16 10.26
CA CYS A 310 4.07 0.29 10.51
C CYS A 310 2.90 1.08 9.90
N ALA A 311 2.00 0.46 9.12
CA ALA A 311 0.87 1.12 8.43
C ALA A 311 1.22 2.24 7.44
N SER A 312 2.50 2.50 7.15
CA SER A 312 2.92 3.54 6.20
C SER A 312 2.24 3.38 4.82
N CYS A 313 2.01 2.13 4.40
CA CYS A 313 1.29 1.81 3.17
C CYS A 313 -0.21 2.19 3.21
N LEU A 314 -0.88 2.16 4.38
CA LEU A 314 -2.27 2.58 4.53
C LEU A 314 -2.39 4.09 4.38
N GLN A 315 -1.46 4.83 5.00
CA GLN A 315 -1.45 6.29 5.02
C GLN A 315 -1.33 6.89 3.61
N VAL A 316 -0.54 6.27 2.74
CA VAL A 316 -0.30 6.77 1.37
C VAL A 316 -1.25 6.19 0.33
N CYS A 317 -2.05 5.17 0.68
CA CYS A 317 -2.91 4.48 -0.28
C CYS A 317 -4.17 5.32 -0.62
N PRO A 318 -4.32 5.80 -1.87
CA PRO A 318 -5.43 6.70 -2.21
C PRO A 318 -6.82 6.05 -2.07
N PRO A 319 -7.09 4.84 -2.64
CA PRO A 319 -8.42 4.22 -2.48
C PRO A 319 -8.78 3.95 -1.02
N TYR A 320 -7.83 3.46 -0.22
CA TYR A 320 -8.01 3.20 1.22
C TYR A 320 -8.41 4.46 1.98
N ASN A 321 -7.79 5.61 1.67
CA ASN A 321 -8.14 6.87 2.31
C ASN A 321 -9.57 7.36 1.96
N MET A 322 -10.12 6.95 0.82
CA MET A 322 -11.49 7.30 0.43
C MET A 322 -12.53 6.37 1.06
N VAL A 323 -12.33 5.04 0.98
CA VAL A 323 -13.37 4.06 1.39
C VAL A 323 -13.16 3.44 2.78
N GLY A 324 -11.98 3.62 3.37
CA GLY A 324 -11.63 3.07 4.68
C GLY A 324 -11.38 1.56 4.70
N GLY A 325 -10.93 1.04 5.84
CA GLY A 325 -10.51 -0.36 5.97
C GLY A 325 -11.64 -1.38 6.07
N HIS A 326 -12.88 -0.96 6.36
CA HIS A 326 -14.05 -1.85 6.33
C HIS A 326 -14.43 -2.27 4.91
N VAL A 327 -14.13 -1.41 3.92
CA VAL A 327 -14.41 -1.68 2.49
C VAL A 327 -13.15 -2.19 1.80
N PHE A 328 -12.02 -1.53 2.04
CA PHE A 328 -10.71 -1.98 1.57
C PHE A 328 -10.02 -2.82 2.66
N GLY A 329 -10.58 -3.99 2.97
CA GLY A 329 -9.99 -4.92 3.94
C GLY A 329 -10.93 -6.05 4.33
N TYR A 330 -10.37 -6.98 5.10
CA TYR A 330 -11.14 -7.98 5.85
C TYR A 330 -10.86 -7.83 7.35
N ILE A 331 -9.86 -8.55 7.89
CA ILE A 331 -9.23 -8.23 9.18
C ILE A 331 -8.06 -7.27 8.95
N TYR A 332 -7.21 -7.62 7.99
CA TYR A 332 -6.17 -6.75 7.51
C TYR A 332 -6.72 -5.81 6.44
N SER A 333 -6.31 -4.54 6.49
CA SER A 333 -6.84 -3.49 5.62
C SER A 333 -5.79 -2.89 4.69
N GLY A 334 -6.27 -2.18 3.66
CA GLY A 334 -5.51 -1.49 2.63
C GLY A 334 -4.58 -2.40 1.82
N PRO A 335 -3.50 -1.85 1.22
CA PRO A 335 -2.65 -2.58 0.27
C PRO A 335 -1.96 -3.80 0.87
N MET A 336 -1.51 -3.74 2.14
CA MET A 336 -0.95 -4.93 2.79
C MET A 336 -2.02 -5.96 3.17
N GLY A 337 -3.27 -5.54 3.30
CA GLY A 337 -4.37 -6.42 3.69
C GLY A 337 -4.72 -7.46 2.63
N ILE A 338 -4.44 -7.20 1.36
CA ILE A 338 -4.69 -8.14 0.26
C ILE A 338 -3.92 -9.46 0.46
N PRO A 339 -2.57 -9.47 0.49
CA PRO A 339 -1.81 -10.70 0.67
C PRO A 339 -1.99 -11.28 2.07
N TRP A 340 -2.10 -10.45 3.11
CA TRP A 340 -2.32 -10.97 4.47
C TRP A 340 -3.67 -11.68 4.61
N THR A 341 -4.72 -11.19 3.97
CA THR A 341 -6.01 -11.88 3.95
C THR A 341 -5.91 -13.20 3.18
N MET A 342 -5.21 -13.23 2.04
CA MET A 342 -4.97 -14.49 1.31
C MET A 342 -4.28 -15.54 2.19
N ILE A 343 -3.23 -15.12 2.90
CA ILE A 343 -2.40 -16.01 3.74
C ILE A 343 -3.22 -16.57 4.90
N THR A 344 -3.94 -15.70 5.61
CA THR A 344 -4.55 -16.04 6.91
C THR A 344 -6.01 -16.46 6.85
N HIS A 345 -6.72 -16.13 5.77
CA HIS A 345 -8.17 -16.35 5.63
C HIS A 345 -8.57 -16.94 4.29
N GLY A 346 -7.61 -17.29 3.44
CA GLY A 346 -7.87 -17.85 2.12
C GLY A 346 -8.10 -16.78 1.04
N LEU A 347 -7.96 -17.24 -0.20
CA LEU A 347 -8.02 -16.41 -1.40
C LEU A 347 -9.44 -15.88 -1.66
N GLU A 348 -10.48 -16.61 -1.27
CA GLU A 348 -11.88 -16.21 -1.41
C GLU A 348 -12.21 -14.91 -0.66
N LYS A 349 -11.50 -14.62 0.43
CA LYS A 349 -11.69 -13.40 1.22
C LYS A 349 -11.00 -12.18 0.64
N THR A 350 -10.24 -12.32 -0.46
CA THR A 350 -9.54 -11.20 -1.12
C THR A 350 -10.39 -10.51 -2.21
N TYR A 351 -11.72 -10.58 -2.14
CA TYR A 351 -12.63 -9.96 -3.12
C TYR A 351 -12.40 -8.44 -3.27
N PHE A 352 -11.96 -7.77 -2.20
CA PHE A 352 -11.64 -6.34 -2.20
C PHE A 352 -10.33 -5.98 -2.91
N SER A 353 -9.54 -6.97 -3.36
CA SER A 353 -8.28 -6.75 -4.10
C SER A 353 -8.46 -5.89 -5.36
N GLN A 354 -9.66 -5.86 -5.93
CA GLN A 354 -10.03 -5.04 -7.09
C GLN A 354 -9.93 -3.52 -6.82
N LEU A 355 -9.94 -3.10 -5.55
CA LEU A 355 -9.76 -1.69 -5.16
C LEU A 355 -8.30 -1.23 -5.26
N CYS A 356 -7.33 -2.16 -5.29
CA CYS A 356 -5.94 -1.80 -5.52
C CYS A 356 -5.76 -1.35 -6.97
N ASN A 357 -5.29 -0.12 -7.17
CA ASN A 357 -5.04 0.45 -8.48
C ASN A 357 -3.57 0.31 -8.95
N THR A 358 -2.74 -0.41 -8.19
CA THR A 358 -1.32 -0.72 -8.51
C THR A 358 -0.43 0.54 -8.67
N CYS A 359 -0.79 1.68 -8.07
CA CYS A 359 -0.03 2.94 -8.21
C CYS A 359 1.37 2.97 -7.58
N GLY A 360 1.74 1.97 -6.77
CA GLY A 360 3.10 1.82 -6.21
C GLY A 360 3.48 2.74 -5.05
N LEU A 361 2.66 3.71 -4.63
CA LEU A 361 2.97 4.58 -3.47
C LEU A 361 3.22 3.80 -2.17
N CYS A 362 2.59 2.63 -2.03
CA CYS A 362 2.81 1.75 -0.88
C CYS A 362 4.22 1.13 -0.85
N ARG A 363 4.90 0.98 -1.99
CA ARG A 363 6.30 0.56 -2.10
C ARG A 363 7.23 1.72 -1.71
N GLU A 364 7.04 2.90 -2.30
CA GLU A 364 7.80 4.13 -1.96
C GLU A 364 7.78 4.40 -0.44
N ALA A 365 6.63 4.22 0.20
CA ALA A 365 6.47 4.49 1.62
C ALA A 365 6.91 3.34 2.53
N CYS A 366 7.30 2.18 1.98
CA CYS A 366 7.67 1.01 2.77
C CYS A 366 9.15 1.10 3.18
N PRO A 367 9.47 1.15 4.49
CA PRO A 367 10.87 1.22 4.93
C PRO A 367 11.67 -0.06 4.62
N LEU A 368 10.99 -1.13 4.21
CA LEU A 368 11.61 -2.40 3.85
C LEU A 368 11.59 -2.65 2.35
N ASP A 369 11.16 -1.69 1.52
CA ASP A 369 10.97 -1.82 0.07
C ASP A 369 10.14 -3.05 -0.35
N ILE A 370 9.13 -3.43 0.44
CA ILE A 370 8.23 -4.55 0.07
C ILE A 370 7.46 -4.16 -1.19
N ASN A 371 7.54 -4.97 -2.25
CA ASN A 371 6.86 -4.72 -3.51
C ASN A 371 5.38 -5.13 -3.45
N LEU A 372 4.61 -4.46 -2.59
CA LEU A 372 3.17 -4.61 -2.45
C LEU A 372 2.37 -4.50 -3.77
N PRO A 373 2.65 -3.58 -4.72
CA PRO A 373 1.88 -3.54 -5.96
C PRO A 373 2.08 -4.80 -6.82
N TYR A 374 3.29 -5.37 -6.85
CA TYR A 374 3.55 -6.66 -7.50
C TYR A 374 2.83 -7.80 -6.79
N ILE A 375 3.02 -7.95 -5.48
CA ILE A 375 2.38 -9.00 -4.67
C ILE A 375 0.85 -8.94 -4.81
N ASN A 376 0.25 -7.75 -4.78
CA ASN A 376 -1.19 -7.58 -4.97
C ASN A 376 -1.66 -8.01 -6.36
N SER A 377 -0.82 -7.87 -7.38
CA SER A 377 -1.10 -8.32 -8.75
C SER A 377 -1.05 -9.85 -8.86
N ILE A 378 -0.12 -10.50 -8.14
CA ILE A 378 -0.08 -11.97 -7.97
C ILE A 378 -1.33 -12.48 -7.26
N VAL A 379 -1.77 -11.83 -6.17
CA VAL A 379 -3.01 -12.23 -5.48
C VAL A 379 -4.23 -12.11 -6.40
N LYS A 380 -4.32 -11.03 -7.18
CA LYS A 380 -5.37 -10.86 -8.20
C LYS A 380 -5.33 -11.94 -9.28
N GLU A 381 -4.13 -12.33 -9.72
CA GLU A 381 -3.98 -13.42 -10.68
C GLU A 381 -4.51 -14.73 -10.11
N ARG A 382 -4.06 -15.10 -8.91
CA ARG A 382 -4.50 -16.33 -8.23
C ARG A 382 -6.02 -16.32 -8.06
N TYR A 383 -6.57 -15.19 -7.62
CA TYR A 383 -8.02 -15.01 -7.50
C TYR A 383 -8.73 -15.21 -8.85
N GLY A 384 -8.24 -14.57 -9.91
CA GLY A 384 -8.81 -14.65 -11.24
C GLY A 384 -8.70 -16.04 -11.88
N LYS A 385 -7.61 -16.77 -11.64
CA LYS A 385 -7.42 -18.17 -12.08
C LYS A 385 -8.37 -19.13 -11.36
N ARG A 386 -8.60 -18.93 -10.05
CA ARG A 386 -9.45 -19.83 -9.23
C ARG A 386 -10.94 -19.53 -9.31
N PHE A 387 -11.33 -18.26 -9.23
CA PHE A 387 -12.72 -17.82 -9.15
C PHE A 387 -13.22 -17.12 -10.41
N GLY A 388 -12.34 -16.91 -11.39
CA GLY A 388 -12.63 -16.16 -12.60
C GLY A 388 -12.31 -14.66 -12.46
N TYR A 389 -11.86 -14.07 -13.57
CA TYR A 389 -11.68 -12.62 -13.65
C TYR A 389 -13.03 -11.92 -13.88
N PRO A 390 -13.25 -10.72 -13.29
CA PRO A 390 -14.40 -9.88 -13.63
C PRO A 390 -14.50 -9.66 -15.15
N ALA A 391 -15.72 -9.71 -15.69
CA ALA A 391 -15.95 -9.63 -17.15
C ALA A 391 -15.35 -8.36 -17.76
N LEU A 392 -15.55 -7.21 -17.11
CA LEU A 392 -14.96 -5.93 -17.53
C LEU A 392 -13.43 -5.99 -17.54
N ASN A 393 -12.77 -6.66 -16.58
CA ASN A 393 -11.31 -6.81 -16.61
C ASN A 393 -10.86 -7.64 -17.82
N LYS A 394 -11.61 -8.67 -18.23
CA LYS A 394 -11.30 -9.46 -19.44
C LYS A 394 -11.44 -8.64 -20.73
N ILE A 395 -12.33 -7.64 -20.75
CA ILE A 395 -12.45 -6.69 -21.88
C ILE A 395 -11.27 -5.72 -21.84
N LEU A 396 -11.03 -5.08 -20.69
CA LEU A 396 -9.98 -4.07 -20.52
C LEU A 396 -8.56 -4.64 -20.67
N LYS A 397 -8.35 -5.94 -20.45
CA LYS A 397 -7.05 -6.58 -20.75
C LYS A 397 -6.70 -6.47 -22.24
N ARG A 398 -7.70 -6.36 -23.12
CA ARG A 398 -7.53 -6.20 -24.58
C ARG A 398 -7.53 -4.72 -25.01
N TYR A 399 -7.29 -3.79 -24.09
CA TYR A 399 -7.40 -2.36 -24.38
C TYR A 399 -6.58 -1.93 -25.60
N GLU A 400 -5.37 -2.48 -25.81
CA GLU A 400 -4.56 -2.16 -26.98
C GLU A 400 -5.30 -2.50 -28.27
N SER A 401 -5.81 -3.73 -28.39
CA SER A 401 -6.56 -4.16 -29.56
C SER A 401 -7.81 -3.32 -29.77
N LEU A 402 -8.49 -2.92 -28.69
CA LEU A 402 -9.67 -2.05 -28.74
C LEU A 402 -9.30 -0.65 -29.25
N ILE A 403 -8.23 -0.06 -28.75
CA ILE A 403 -7.73 1.26 -29.16
C ILE A 403 -7.23 1.21 -30.60
N THR A 404 -6.48 0.18 -31.00
CA THR A 404 -6.02 -0.02 -32.38
C THR A 404 -7.18 -0.20 -33.35
N LEU A 405 -8.23 -0.93 -32.96
CA LEU A 405 -9.41 -1.07 -33.81
C LEU A 405 -10.17 0.26 -33.92
N ALA A 406 -10.38 0.96 -32.80
CA ALA A 406 -11.05 2.23 -32.78
C ALA A 406 -10.29 3.33 -33.55
N SER A 407 -8.96 3.28 -33.57
CA SER A 407 -8.12 4.24 -34.30
C SER A 407 -8.15 4.05 -35.82
N ARG A 408 -8.58 2.90 -36.34
CA ARG A 408 -8.77 2.68 -37.80
C ARG A 408 -9.92 3.49 -38.39
N THR A 409 -10.89 3.88 -37.57
CA THR A 409 -12.07 4.66 -38.01
C THR A 409 -12.28 5.88 -37.10
N PRO A 410 -11.32 6.82 -37.03
CA PRO A 410 -11.28 7.83 -35.98
C PRO A 410 -12.50 8.76 -36.02
N LYS A 411 -13.02 9.11 -37.21
CA LYS A 411 -14.24 9.92 -37.35
C LYS A 411 -15.47 9.27 -36.73
N LEU A 412 -15.68 7.97 -37.02
CA LEU A 412 -16.80 7.20 -36.47
C LEU A 412 -16.62 6.99 -34.97
N SER A 413 -15.43 6.55 -34.55
CA SER A 413 -15.10 6.34 -33.14
C SER A 413 -15.34 7.61 -32.33
N ASN A 414 -14.85 8.76 -32.77
CA ASN A 414 -15.07 10.03 -32.09
C ASN A 414 -16.56 10.44 -32.07
N LYS A 415 -17.32 10.21 -33.15
CA LYS A 415 -18.76 10.47 -33.17
C LYS A 415 -19.52 9.61 -32.14
N LEU A 416 -19.14 8.34 -32.00
CA LEU A 416 -19.69 7.44 -30.98
C LEU A 416 -19.27 7.88 -29.57
N LEU A 417 -18.01 8.23 -29.37
CA LEU A 417 -17.50 8.68 -28.07
C LEU A 417 -18.11 10.00 -27.61
N ASN A 418 -18.51 10.88 -28.53
CA ASN A 418 -19.18 12.15 -28.20
C ASN A 418 -20.70 12.03 -28.04
N SER A 419 -21.30 10.85 -28.29
CA SER A 419 -22.74 10.64 -28.18
C SER A 419 -23.13 10.12 -26.80
N ASN A 420 -23.94 10.88 -26.05
CA ASN A 420 -24.44 10.48 -24.74
C ASN A 420 -25.15 9.12 -24.76
N SER A 421 -25.95 8.84 -25.79
CA SER A 421 -26.65 7.56 -25.95
C SER A 421 -25.68 6.41 -26.16
N ALA A 422 -24.65 6.59 -27.01
CA ALA A 422 -23.62 5.58 -27.22
C ALA A 422 -22.77 5.37 -25.97
N ARG A 423 -22.45 6.43 -25.22
CA ARG A 423 -21.74 6.34 -23.92
C ARG A 423 -22.54 5.55 -22.90
N LYS A 424 -23.87 5.75 -22.80
CA LYS A 424 -24.75 4.93 -21.94
C LYS A 424 -24.81 3.46 -22.37
N ILE A 425 -24.77 3.18 -23.67
CA ILE A 425 -24.69 1.80 -24.18
C ILE A 425 -23.35 1.17 -23.78
N ILE A 426 -22.23 1.87 -23.98
CA ILE A 426 -20.90 1.43 -23.54
C ILE A 426 -20.89 1.17 -22.03
N GLU A 427 -21.47 2.05 -21.22
CA GLU A 427 -21.57 1.85 -19.78
C GLU A 427 -22.41 0.62 -19.42
N LYS A 428 -23.53 0.41 -20.10
CA LYS A 428 -24.43 -0.73 -19.83
C LYS A 428 -23.77 -2.07 -20.19
N PHE A 429 -23.12 -2.17 -21.34
CA PHE A 429 -22.62 -3.45 -21.87
C PHE A 429 -21.13 -3.71 -21.62
N ILE A 430 -20.31 -2.65 -21.63
CA ILE A 430 -18.86 -2.77 -21.40
C ILE A 430 -18.53 -2.51 -19.93
N GLY A 431 -19.17 -1.50 -19.31
CA GLY A 431 -18.91 -1.12 -17.91
C GLY A 431 -17.96 0.07 -17.74
N ILE A 432 -17.71 0.83 -18.81
CA ILE A 432 -16.99 2.11 -18.74
C ILE A 432 -18.00 3.22 -18.42
N ASP A 433 -17.80 3.93 -17.32
CA ASP A 433 -18.68 4.99 -16.85
C ASP A 433 -18.87 6.08 -17.91
N SER A 434 -20.11 6.46 -18.23
CA SER A 434 -20.42 7.45 -19.26
C SER A 434 -19.98 8.86 -18.87
N ARG A 435 -19.86 9.15 -17.57
CA ARG A 435 -19.39 10.46 -17.05
C ARG A 435 -17.90 10.65 -17.29
N ARG A 436 -17.14 9.60 -17.58
CA ARG A 436 -15.71 9.68 -17.89
C ARG A 436 -15.51 10.20 -19.32
N PRO A 437 -14.77 11.29 -19.56
CA PRO A 437 -14.35 11.68 -20.89
C PRO A 437 -13.39 10.62 -21.41
N LEU A 438 -13.61 10.19 -22.66
CA LEU A 438 -12.68 9.32 -23.35
C LEU A 438 -11.84 10.14 -24.33
N PRO A 439 -10.54 9.86 -24.43
CA PRO A 439 -9.66 10.60 -25.32
C PRO A 439 -10.05 10.43 -26.79
N ARG A 440 -9.81 11.48 -27.56
CA ARG A 440 -10.14 11.57 -28.98
C ARG A 440 -9.07 10.87 -29.82
N PHE A 441 -9.50 10.06 -30.80
CA PHE A 441 -8.61 9.47 -31.80
C PHE A 441 -8.25 10.48 -32.88
N LEU A 442 -6.97 10.57 -33.24
CA LEU A 442 -6.52 11.41 -34.35
C LEU A 442 -6.62 10.67 -35.68
N GLU A 443 -6.63 11.41 -36.79
CA GLU A 443 -6.72 10.82 -38.14
C GLU A 443 -5.46 10.06 -38.55
N LYS A 444 -4.30 10.50 -38.05
CA LYS A 444 -3.02 9.83 -38.27
C LYS A 444 -2.39 9.48 -36.93
N ASN A 445 -1.94 8.25 -36.79
CA ASN A 445 -1.23 7.77 -35.61
C ASN A 445 0.28 8.07 -35.71
N LEU A 446 1.01 7.82 -34.63
CA LEU A 446 2.44 8.10 -34.54
C LEU A 446 3.27 7.42 -35.64
N GLY A 447 2.98 6.15 -35.95
CA GLY A 447 3.69 5.41 -37.00
C GLY A 447 3.44 5.93 -38.42
N GLU A 448 2.36 6.68 -38.64
CA GLU A 448 2.05 7.29 -39.94
C GLU A 448 2.68 8.68 -40.11
N ILE A 449 2.99 9.38 -39.00
CA ILE A 449 3.51 10.75 -39.04
C ILE A 449 4.98 10.87 -38.67
N PHE A 450 5.56 9.84 -38.04
CA PHE A 450 6.93 9.85 -37.59
C PHE A 450 7.82 9.01 -38.52
N THR A 451 8.85 9.66 -39.04
CA THR A 451 10.02 9.00 -39.61
C THR A 451 11.20 9.21 -38.66
N GLU A 452 12.23 8.39 -38.78
CA GLU A 452 13.50 8.59 -38.08
C GLU A 452 13.98 10.05 -38.19
N LEU A 453 14.53 10.59 -37.09
CA LEU A 453 15.01 11.97 -36.99
C LEU A 453 16.43 12.03 -36.43
N GLY A 454 17.21 13.01 -36.91
CA GLY A 454 18.53 13.35 -36.37
C GLY A 454 19.69 12.50 -36.90
N SER A 455 20.89 12.82 -36.42
CA SER A 455 22.15 12.12 -36.72
C SER A 455 22.69 11.44 -35.45
N PRO A 456 23.46 10.35 -35.56
CA PRO A 456 23.97 9.61 -34.40
C PRO A 456 25.21 10.27 -33.76
N GLU A 457 25.36 11.60 -33.83
CA GLU A 457 26.55 12.33 -33.38
C GLU A 457 26.86 12.11 -31.89
N LYS A 458 25.83 12.11 -31.05
CA LYS A 458 25.93 11.85 -29.60
C LYS A 458 25.42 10.46 -29.20
N GLY A 459 24.83 9.72 -30.14
CA GLY A 459 24.33 8.36 -29.91
C GLY A 459 22.92 8.13 -30.48
N ASN A 460 22.40 6.93 -30.21
CA ASN A 460 21.13 6.46 -30.74
C ASN A 460 20.09 6.28 -29.62
N VAL A 461 18.87 6.75 -29.87
CA VAL A 461 17.76 6.71 -28.93
C VAL A 461 16.55 5.99 -29.54
N ILE A 462 16.01 5.04 -28.78
CA ILE A 462 14.69 4.48 -28.98
C ILE A 462 13.72 5.28 -28.12
N LEU A 463 12.78 5.98 -28.73
CA LEU A 463 11.73 6.65 -27.98
C LEU A 463 10.55 5.69 -27.78
N PHE A 464 10.47 5.13 -26.57
CA PHE A 464 9.43 4.18 -26.17
C PHE A 464 8.13 4.94 -25.85
N THR A 465 7.05 4.59 -26.55
CA THR A 465 5.74 5.23 -26.41
C THR A 465 4.67 4.24 -25.99
N ASP A 466 3.71 4.69 -25.19
CA ASP A 466 2.53 3.90 -24.84
C ASP A 466 1.42 4.07 -25.89
N SER A 467 0.33 3.33 -25.75
CA SER A 467 -0.80 3.40 -26.68
C SER A 467 -1.50 4.77 -26.71
N LEU A 468 -1.56 5.52 -25.60
CA LEU A 468 -2.17 6.85 -25.59
C LEU A 468 -1.33 7.84 -26.41
N ILE A 469 -0.03 7.88 -26.18
CA ILE A 469 0.87 8.73 -26.98
C ILE A 469 0.84 8.28 -28.45
N TYR A 470 0.81 6.98 -28.73
CA TYR A 470 0.82 6.47 -30.09
C TYR A 470 -0.43 6.87 -30.91
N TYR A 471 -1.63 6.79 -30.31
CA TYR A 471 -2.89 6.98 -31.04
C TYR A 471 -3.60 8.33 -30.78
N MET A 472 -3.32 9.01 -29.67
CA MET A 472 -4.09 10.17 -29.20
C MET A 472 -3.24 11.42 -28.99
N TYR A 473 -1.97 11.26 -28.58
CA TYR A 473 -1.03 12.38 -28.40
C TYR A 473 0.29 12.20 -29.20
N PRO A 474 0.26 11.85 -30.49
CA PRO A 474 1.47 11.57 -31.26
C PRO A 474 2.34 12.82 -31.44
N ASP A 475 1.78 14.02 -31.32
CA ASP A 475 2.53 15.27 -31.38
C ASP A 475 3.52 15.42 -30.21
N TRP A 476 3.24 14.81 -29.05
CA TRP A 476 4.16 14.82 -27.90
C TRP A 476 5.42 14.03 -28.22
N ALA A 477 5.28 12.85 -28.82
CA ALA A 477 6.42 12.03 -29.24
C ALA A 477 7.24 12.71 -30.34
N VAL A 478 6.59 13.34 -31.31
CA VAL A 478 7.27 14.11 -32.36
C VAL A 478 8.05 15.29 -31.75
N LYS A 479 7.48 16.05 -30.81
CA LYS A 479 8.17 17.15 -30.12
C LYS A 479 9.36 16.65 -29.31
N ALA A 480 9.19 15.55 -28.58
CA ALA A 480 10.26 14.93 -27.82
C ALA A 480 11.42 14.46 -28.72
N ALA A 481 11.10 13.79 -29.83
CA ALA A 481 12.11 13.36 -30.80
C ALA A 481 12.86 14.55 -31.44
N LYS A 482 12.15 15.65 -31.75
CA LYS A 482 12.78 16.87 -32.26
C LYS A 482 13.78 17.49 -31.28
N ILE A 483 13.43 17.54 -29.99
CA ILE A 483 14.34 18.04 -28.95
C ILE A 483 15.60 17.19 -28.87
N LEU A 484 15.46 15.86 -28.82
CA LEU A 484 16.60 14.94 -28.79
C LEU A 484 17.45 15.03 -30.07
N SER A 485 16.80 15.14 -31.23
CA SER A 485 17.48 15.35 -32.51
C SER A 485 18.29 16.64 -32.54
N SER A 486 17.73 17.75 -32.06
CA SER A 486 18.46 19.03 -31.92
C SER A 486 19.62 18.97 -30.92
N LEU A 487 19.63 17.97 -30.03
CA LEU A 487 20.74 17.71 -29.10
C LEU A 487 21.82 16.79 -29.69
N GLY A 488 21.68 16.34 -30.95
CA GLY A 488 22.64 15.52 -31.68
C GLY A 488 22.39 14.00 -31.56
N TYR A 489 21.16 13.58 -31.24
CA TYR A 489 20.81 12.15 -31.16
C TYR A 489 20.02 11.70 -32.38
N ARG A 490 20.29 10.47 -32.83
CA ARG A 490 19.44 9.75 -33.78
C ARG A 490 18.27 9.14 -33.02
N VAL A 491 17.05 9.45 -33.43
CA VAL A 491 15.83 9.00 -32.73
C VAL A 491 14.99 8.11 -33.65
N ILE A 492 14.70 6.90 -33.18
CA ILE A 492 13.75 5.99 -33.80
C ILE A 492 12.55 5.73 -32.87
N ILE A 493 11.39 5.47 -33.46
CA ILE A 493 10.18 5.01 -32.77
C ILE A 493 9.77 3.68 -33.41
N PRO A 494 10.28 2.55 -32.90
CA PRO A 494 9.92 1.25 -33.45
C PRO A 494 8.48 0.87 -33.09
N SER A 495 7.91 -0.04 -33.87
CA SER A 495 6.60 -0.63 -33.59
C SER A 495 6.68 -1.63 -32.43
N LEU A 496 6.63 -1.12 -31.20
CA LEU A 496 6.62 -1.90 -29.96
C LEU A 496 5.19 -2.20 -29.49
N LYS A 497 5.05 -3.21 -28.64
CA LYS A 497 3.83 -3.36 -27.82
C LYS A 497 3.90 -2.36 -26.67
N SER A 498 2.76 -1.98 -26.10
CA SER A 498 2.81 -1.16 -24.88
C SER A 498 3.52 -1.89 -23.74
N CYS A 499 3.70 -1.18 -22.63
CA CYS A 499 4.37 -1.68 -21.45
C CYS A 499 3.61 -2.82 -20.71
N GLY A 500 2.35 -3.09 -21.05
CA GLY A 500 1.57 -4.15 -20.41
C GLY A 500 1.06 -3.83 -18.99
N MET A 501 1.18 -2.60 -18.49
CA MET A 501 0.75 -2.23 -17.14
C MET A 501 -0.72 -2.59 -16.82
N PRO A 502 -1.71 -2.40 -17.70
CA PRO A 502 -3.08 -2.81 -17.41
C PRO A 502 -3.24 -4.32 -17.15
N LEU A 503 -2.40 -5.16 -17.77
CA LEU A 503 -2.39 -6.60 -17.52
C LEU A 503 -1.91 -6.89 -16.10
N ILE A 504 -0.81 -6.26 -15.68
CA ILE A 504 -0.28 -6.33 -14.31
C ILE A 504 -1.33 -5.86 -13.32
N GLN A 505 -1.91 -4.68 -13.55
CA GLN A 505 -2.92 -4.07 -12.68
C GLN A 505 -4.13 -4.98 -12.42
N TYR A 506 -4.55 -5.77 -13.41
CA TYR A 506 -5.69 -6.69 -13.29
C TYR A 506 -5.31 -8.13 -12.95
N GLY A 507 -4.01 -8.43 -12.76
CA GLY A 507 -3.53 -9.77 -12.43
C GLY A 507 -3.53 -10.75 -13.60
N PHE A 508 -3.39 -10.28 -14.84
CA PHE A 508 -3.11 -11.14 -16.01
C PHE A 508 -1.60 -11.27 -16.19
N MET A 509 -0.91 -11.87 -15.21
CA MET A 509 0.56 -11.85 -15.15
C MET A 509 1.21 -12.68 -16.26
N ASP A 510 0.59 -13.80 -16.66
CA ASP A 510 1.02 -14.57 -17.84
C ASP A 510 0.98 -13.74 -19.14
N ASP A 511 -0.09 -12.95 -19.33
CA ASP A 511 -0.21 -12.04 -20.49
C ASP A 511 0.86 -10.94 -20.39
N ALA A 512 1.07 -10.36 -19.21
CA ALA A 512 2.08 -9.34 -18.97
C ALA A 512 3.51 -9.86 -19.23
N ARG A 513 3.80 -11.11 -18.83
CA ARG A 513 5.08 -11.78 -19.08
C ARG A 513 5.36 -11.91 -20.58
N ARG A 514 4.37 -12.33 -21.38
CA ARG A 514 4.50 -12.41 -22.85
C ARG A 514 4.76 -11.06 -23.52
N ILE A 515 4.17 -9.98 -22.99
CA ILE A 515 4.44 -8.62 -23.47
C ILE A 515 5.87 -8.20 -23.11
N ALA A 516 6.30 -8.49 -21.88
CA ALA A 516 7.65 -8.22 -21.42
C ALA A 516 8.70 -8.99 -22.24
N GLU A 517 8.49 -10.28 -22.52
CA GLU A 517 9.38 -11.11 -23.36
C GLU A 517 9.58 -10.50 -24.75
N TYR A 518 8.47 -10.14 -25.42
CA TYR A 518 8.52 -9.52 -26.74
C TYR A 518 9.30 -8.21 -26.73
N ASN A 519 8.97 -7.32 -25.79
CA ASN A 519 9.61 -6.00 -25.71
C ASN A 519 11.08 -6.12 -25.31
N VAL A 520 11.42 -6.98 -24.36
CA VAL A 520 12.82 -7.20 -23.93
C VAL A 520 13.64 -7.78 -25.06
N GLU A 521 13.17 -8.79 -25.79
CA GLU A 521 13.92 -9.37 -26.89
C GLU A 521 14.20 -8.33 -27.99
N TYR A 522 13.19 -7.55 -28.36
CA TYR A 522 13.32 -6.52 -29.38
C TYR A 522 14.29 -5.40 -28.94
N LEU A 523 14.08 -4.85 -27.74
CA LEU A 523 14.89 -3.76 -27.20
C LEU A 523 16.34 -4.19 -26.96
N TYR A 524 16.55 -5.39 -26.44
CA TYR A 524 17.90 -5.93 -26.20
C TYR A 524 18.72 -6.00 -27.49
N ASN A 525 18.11 -6.41 -28.61
CA ASN A 525 18.79 -6.47 -29.89
C ASN A 525 19.19 -5.10 -30.44
N LEU A 526 18.43 -4.05 -30.15
CA LEU A 526 18.79 -2.67 -30.50
C LEU A 526 19.81 -2.08 -29.51
N ILE A 527 19.72 -2.39 -28.21
CA ILE A 527 20.71 -1.93 -27.23
C ILE A 527 22.10 -2.45 -27.56
N LYS A 528 22.22 -3.70 -28.04
CA LYS A 528 23.49 -4.24 -28.57
C LYS A 528 24.06 -3.45 -29.75
N GLN A 529 23.24 -2.69 -30.46
CA GLN A 529 23.64 -1.81 -31.56
C GLN A 529 23.95 -0.38 -31.09
N GLY A 530 24.02 -0.15 -29.77
CA GLY A 530 24.35 1.16 -29.18
C GLY A 530 23.15 2.09 -29.01
N TYR A 531 21.92 1.56 -28.99
CA TYR A 531 20.73 2.34 -28.64
C TYR A 531 20.50 2.38 -27.13
N VAL A 532 19.97 3.49 -26.64
CA VAL A 532 19.35 3.60 -25.30
C VAL A 532 17.85 3.77 -25.43
N VAL A 533 17.09 3.32 -24.44
CA VAL A 533 15.63 3.43 -24.42
C VAL A 533 15.21 4.63 -23.60
N VAL A 534 14.37 5.49 -24.15
CA VAL A 534 13.85 6.69 -23.49
C VAL A 534 12.33 6.65 -23.50
N SER A 535 11.73 6.61 -22.32
CA SER A 535 10.26 6.52 -22.15
C SER A 535 9.63 7.88 -21.88
N LEU A 536 8.55 8.18 -22.60
CA LEU A 536 7.75 9.39 -22.37
C LEU A 536 6.74 9.26 -21.23
N GLU A 537 6.33 8.03 -20.91
CA GLU A 537 5.37 7.75 -19.84
C GLU A 537 6.07 7.15 -18.61
N PRO A 538 5.87 7.70 -17.41
CA PRO A 538 6.38 7.11 -16.17
C PRO A 538 5.98 5.66 -15.97
N THR A 539 4.78 5.30 -16.42
CA THR A 539 4.28 3.92 -16.34
C THR A 539 5.08 2.96 -17.20
N ALA A 540 5.44 3.38 -18.42
CA ALA A 540 6.27 2.56 -19.30
C ALA A 540 7.68 2.40 -18.74
N GLN A 541 8.23 3.48 -18.19
CA GLN A 541 9.52 3.44 -17.51
C GLN A 541 9.49 2.45 -16.33
N GLU A 542 8.49 2.53 -15.45
CA GLU A 542 8.35 1.61 -14.32
C GLU A 542 8.25 0.14 -14.76
N CYS A 543 7.54 -0.13 -15.86
CA CYS A 543 7.52 -1.48 -16.43
C CYS A 543 8.90 -1.94 -16.89
N LEU A 544 9.62 -1.11 -17.66
CA LEU A 544 10.93 -1.45 -18.20
C LEU A 544 11.98 -1.66 -17.10
N THR A 545 11.98 -0.81 -16.07
CA THR A 545 13.05 -0.80 -15.05
C THR A 545 12.78 -1.71 -13.86
N ASN A 546 11.51 -1.95 -13.50
CA ASN A 546 11.15 -2.70 -12.29
C ASN A 546 10.36 -3.98 -12.58
N TYR A 547 9.29 -3.91 -13.39
CA TYR A 547 8.44 -5.09 -13.61
C TYR A 547 9.06 -6.10 -14.57
N TYR A 548 9.68 -5.69 -15.68
CA TYR A 548 10.25 -6.63 -16.64
C TYR A 548 11.38 -7.47 -16.03
N PRO A 549 12.36 -6.90 -15.28
CA PRO A 549 13.34 -7.71 -14.57
C PRO A 549 12.70 -8.70 -13.60
N LYS A 550 11.63 -8.30 -12.89
CA LYS A 550 10.95 -9.17 -11.93
C LYS A 550 10.08 -10.26 -12.58
N LEU A 551 9.47 -9.97 -13.73
CA LEU A 551 8.62 -10.92 -14.46
C LEU A 551 9.43 -11.97 -15.20
N LEU A 552 10.59 -11.58 -15.74
CA LEU A 552 11.41 -12.44 -16.60
C LEU A 552 12.59 -13.07 -15.87
N GLU A 553 13.17 -12.37 -14.88
CA GLU A 553 14.34 -12.81 -14.12
C GLU A 553 15.55 -13.19 -15.02
N THR A 554 15.63 -12.60 -16.22
CA THR A 554 16.71 -12.83 -17.20
C THR A 554 17.72 -11.70 -17.24
N GLU A 555 18.94 -12.00 -17.69
CA GLU A 555 19.98 -11.00 -17.90
C GLU A 555 19.59 -9.96 -18.96
N LYS A 556 18.92 -10.39 -20.06
CA LYS A 556 18.40 -9.47 -21.09
C LYS A 556 17.47 -8.42 -20.49
N ALA A 557 16.58 -8.82 -19.58
CA ALA A 557 15.66 -7.89 -18.93
C ALA A 557 16.39 -6.87 -18.04
N ARG A 558 17.45 -7.30 -17.33
CA ARG A 558 18.31 -6.40 -16.54
C ARG A 558 19.05 -5.41 -17.45
N THR A 559 19.66 -5.89 -18.54
CA THR A 559 20.33 -5.02 -19.51
C THR A 559 19.38 -3.99 -20.11
N VAL A 560 18.14 -4.38 -20.44
CA VAL A 560 17.11 -3.43 -20.92
C VAL A 560 16.80 -2.40 -19.84
N ALA A 561 16.60 -2.82 -18.59
CA ALA A 561 16.33 -1.92 -17.48
C ALA A 561 17.47 -0.89 -17.25
N GLU A 562 18.72 -1.33 -17.27
CA GLU A 562 19.91 -0.49 -17.06
C GLU A 562 20.13 0.54 -18.18
N ASN A 563 19.64 0.25 -19.39
CA ASN A 563 19.70 1.12 -20.56
C ASN A 563 18.38 1.85 -20.85
N SER A 564 17.44 1.86 -19.90
CA SER A 564 16.15 2.53 -20.01
C SER A 564 16.05 3.74 -19.08
N TYR A 565 15.67 4.89 -19.63
CA TYR A 565 15.57 6.16 -18.91
C TYR A 565 14.18 6.80 -19.10
N GLY A 566 13.76 7.59 -18.10
CA GLY A 566 12.66 8.52 -18.29
C GLY A 566 13.11 9.69 -19.16
N TYR A 567 12.22 10.25 -19.96
CA TYR A 567 12.56 11.33 -20.90
C TYR A 567 13.30 12.49 -20.24
N PHE A 568 12.74 13.03 -19.15
CA PHE A 568 13.36 14.15 -18.43
C PHE A 568 14.66 13.76 -17.72
N GLU A 569 14.81 12.51 -17.28
CA GLU A 569 16.07 12.01 -16.70
C GLU A 569 17.17 11.92 -17.73
N PHE A 570 16.82 11.48 -18.94
CA PHE A 570 17.77 11.45 -20.05
C PHE A 570 18.21 12.87 -20.42
N LEU A 571 17.28 13.84 -20.45
CA LEU A 571 17.63 15.26 -20.62
C LEU A 571 18.53 15.78 -19.49
N LYS A 572 18.30 15.37 -18.24
CA LYS A 572 19.17 15.72 -17.11
C LYS A 572 20.58 15.17 -17.31
N LYS A 573 20.72 13.94 -17.81
CA LYS A 573 22.00 13.31 -18.15
C LYS A 573 22.74 14.07 -19.24
N ILE A 574 22.03 14.62 -20.23
CA ILE A 574 22.62 15.49 -21.27
C ILE A 574 23.07 16.82 -20.66
N GLY A 575 22.28 17.39 -19.75
CA GLY A 575 22.61 18.58 -18.98
C GLY A 575 21.78 19.80 -19.37
N TRP A 576 21.29 20.52 -18.35
CA TRP A 576 20.38 21.66 -18.50
C TRP A 576 20.97 22.85 -19.27
N ARG A 577 22.29 22.95 -19.38
CA ARG A 577 22.94 23.99 -20.21
C ARG A 577 22.64 23.78 -21.70
N ASP A 578 22.76 22.55 -22.19
CA ASP A 578 22.53 22.24 -23.59
C ASP A 578 21.03 22.23 -23.93
N VAL A 579 20.20 21.73 -23.01
CA VAL A 579 18.74 21.78 -23.15
C VAL A 579 18.23 23.23 -23.26
N ARG A 580 18.74 24.14 -22.43
CA ARG A 580 18.39 25.58 -22.48
C ARG A 580 18.81 26.28 -23.77
N ARG A 581 19.85 25.81 -24.46
CA ARG A 581 20.31 26.44 -25.71
C ARG A 581 19.33 26.25 -26.86
N ILE A 582 18.54 25.17 -26.82
CA ILE A 582 17.62 24.80 -27.90
C ILE A 582 16.15 25.07 -27.55
N LEU A 583 15.81 25.21 -26.27
CA LEU A 583 14.46 25.49 -25.81
C LEU A 583 14.29 26.97 -25.46
N LYS A 584 13.09 27.49 -25.72
CA LYS A 584 12.72 28.84 -25.32
C LYS A 584 12.61 28.92 -23.80
N SER A 585 13.01 30.07 -23.24
CA SER A 585 12.73 30.42 -21.86
C SER A 585 11.21 30.48 -21.63
N ILE A 586 10.79 30.08 -20.43
CA ILE A 586 9.42 30.19 -19.90
C ILE A 586 9.42 31.04 -18.62
N GLU A 587 10.30 32.04 -18.57
CA GLU A 587 10.34 33.03 -17.49
C GLU A 587 8.98 33.73 -17.32
N GLY A 588 8.57 33.91 -16.07
CA GLY A 588 7.26 34.44 -15.71
C GLY A 588 6.14 33.40 -15.65
N VAL A 589 6.36 32.17 -16.12
CA VAL A 589 5.35 31.09 -16.03
C VAL A 589 5.35 30.46 -14.64
N HIS A 590 4.17 30.40 -14.01
CA HIS A 590 4.00 29.84 -12.67
C HIS A 590 3.23 28.52 -12.74
N VAL A 591 3.83 27.42 -12.29
CA VAL A 591 3.22 26.09 -12.40
C VAL A 591 3.23 25.33 -11.09
N THR A 592 2.18 24.54 -10.87
CA THR A 592 2.10 23.54 -9.83
C THR A 592 2.48 22.18 -10.43
N TYR A 593 3.58 21.58 -9.95
CA TYR A 593 4.03 20.29 -10.47
C TYR A 593 3.40 19.11 -9.73
N HIS A 594 2.71 18.24 -10.47
CA HIS A 594 2.27 16.94 -10.01
C HIS A 594 3.29 15.86 -10.39
N LEU A 595 3.93 15.29 -9.36
CA LEU A 595 4.82 14.13 -9.48
C LEU A 595 4.00 12.81 -9.54
N PRO A 596 3.97 12.10 -10.68
CA PRO A 596 3.22 10.87 -10.89
C PRO A 596 3.64 9.73 -9.98
N CYS A 597 2.68 8.84 -9.69
CA CYS A 597 2.90 7.73 -8.77
C CYS A 597 3.95 6.70 -9.24
N HIS A 598 4.09 6.44 -10.54
CA HIS A 598 5.12 5.52 -11.05
C HIS A 598 6.52 6.14 -11.07
N SER A 599 6.66 7.46 -11.27
CA SER A 599 7.94 8.17 -11.04
C SER A 599 8.37 8.05 -9.58
N ARG A 600 7.39 8.10 -8.66
CA ARG A 600 7.61 7.98 -7.21
C ARG A 600 7.98 6.60 -6.74
N ALA A 601 7.29 5.58 -7.24
CA ALA A 601 7.54 4.20 -6.88
C ALA A 601 8.94 3.73 -7.31
N ARG A 602 9.52 4.37 -8.34
CA ARG A 602 10.86 4.08 -8.83
C ARG A 602 11.96 4.75 -8.02
N ASP A 603 11.97 6.10 -7.98
CA ASP A 603 13.04 6.85 -7.28
C ASP A 603 12.57 8.15 -6.63
N GLY A 604 11.35 8.62 -6.91
CA GLY A 604 10.83 9.86 -6.33
C GLY A 604 11.57 11.11 -6.79
N SER A 605 12.33 11.02 -7.88
CA SER A 605 13.07 12.14 -8.45
C SER A 605 12.12 13.23 -8.94
N ILE A 606 12.56 14.49 -8.80
CA ILE A 606 11.78 15.68 -9.16
C ILE A 606 12.35 16.34 -10.42
N VAL A 607 12.86 15.52 -11.34
CA VAL A 607 13.62 15.97 -12.52
C VAL A 607 12.80 16.91 -13.42
N VAL A 608 11.49 16.72 -13.51
CA VAL A 608 10.60 17.63 -14.26
C VAL A 608 10.54 19.02 -13.61
N LYS A 609 10.52 19.10 -12.27
CA LYS A 609 10.63 20.38 -11.56
C LYS A 609 11.95 21.06 -11.89
N GLU A 610 13.07 20.34 -11.81
CA GLU A 610 14.39 20.89 -12.16
C GLU A 610 14.44 21.36 -13.61
N PHE A 611 13.84 20.61 -14.55
CA PHE A 611 13.75 20.98 -15.96
C PHE A 611 12.96 22.28 -16.16
N LEU A 612 11.80 22.42 -15.52
CA LEU A 612 10.97 23.62 -15.60
C LEU A 612 11.68 24.84 -15.00
N GLU A 613 12.32 24.69 -13.84
CA GLU A 613 13.11 25.74 -13.21
C GLU A 613 14.34 26.11 -14.06
N ALA A 614 14.98 25.14 -14.69
CA ALA A 614 16.08 25.40 -15.62
C ALA A 614 15.63 26.24 -16.82
N LEU A 615 14.38 26.15 -17.25
CA LEU A 615 13.82 27.01 -18.30
C LEU A 615 13.26 28.35 -17.80
N GLY A 616 13.35 28.64 -16.49
CA GLY A 616 12.95 29.92 -15.90
C GLY A 616 11.55 29.93 -15.27
N ALA A 617 10.83 28.81 -15.21
CA ALA A 617 9.52 28.78 -14.56
C ALA A 617 9.64 28.79 -13.04
N LYS A 618 8.65 29.40 -12.37
CA LYS A 618 8.44 29.25 -10.94
C LYS A 618 7.61 28.01 -10.66
N VAL A 619 8.20 27.02 -10.00
CA VAL A 619 7.54 25.73 -9.74
C VAL A 619 7.11 25.58 -8.29
N TYR A 620 5.79 25.56 -8.07
CA TYR A 620 5.19 25.19 -6.81
C TYR A 620 5.12 23.65 -6.72
N PHE A 621 5.58 23.10 -5.60
CA PHE A 621 5.65 21.65 -5.43
C PHE A 621 5.30 21.25 -3.99
N LYS A 622 4.33 20.32 -3.88
CA LYS A 622 4.01 19.60 -2.64
C LYS A 622 3.89 18.13 -2.99
N ARG A 623 4.59 17.26 -2.25
CA ARG A 623 4.56 15.81 -2.47
C ARG A 623 3.22 15.23 -1.99
N LEU A 624 2.19 15.29 -2.83
CA LEU A 624 0.83 14.84 -2.51
C LEU A 624 0.60 13.35 -2.84
N GLY A 625 -0.56 12.96 -3.38
CA GLY A 625 -0.96 11.58 -3.65
C GLY A 625 -0.92 11.19 -5.13
N CYS A 626 -1.52 10.05 -5.48
CA CYS A 626 -1.80 9.64 -6.86
C CYS A 626 -2.98 10.45 -7.43
N CYS A 627 -3.03 10.67 -8.75
CA CYS A 627 -4.18 11.31 -9.41
C CYS A 627 -5.49 10.52 -9.26
N GLY A 628 -5.41 9.20 -9.05
CA GLY A 628 -6.58 8.33 -8.81
C GLY A 628 -7.14 7.67 -10.06
N LEU A 629 -6.76 8.08 -11.28
CA LEU A 629 -7.28 7.46 -12.52
C LEU A 629 -6.71 6.06 -12.74
N ALA A 630 -5.39 5.90 -12.62
CA ALA A 630 -4.69 4.62 -12.79
C ALA A 630 -5.11 3.87 -14.07
N GLY A 631 -5.12 4.58 -15.21
CA GLY A 631 -5.47 4.02 -16.50
C GLY A 631 -6.96 3.65 -16.59
N THR A 632 -7.25 2.45 -17.08
CA THR A 632 -8.62 1.98 -17.26
C THR A 632 -9.32 1.63 -15.94
N TRP A 633 -8.60 1.59 -14.80
CA TRP A 633 -9.19 1.29 -13.49
C TRP A 633 -10.20 2.35 -13.07
N GLY A 634 -9.85 3.64 -13.15
CA GLY A 634 -10.74 4.74 -12.81
C GLY A 634 -11.85 4.97 -13.85
N MET A 635 -11.89 4.22 -14.95
CA MET A 635 -12.96 4.31 -15.95
C MET A 635 -14.15 3.41 -15.63
N LYS A 636 -14.01 2.46 -14.68
CA LYS A 636 -15.04 1.47 -14.37
C LYS A 636 -16.20 2.09 -13.60
N LYS A 637 -17.43 1.83 -14.04
CA LYS A 637 -18.65 2.33 -13.39
C LYS A 637 -18.88 1.76 -11.97
N ASP A 638 -19.85 2.33 -11.28
CA ASP A 638 -20.52 1.80 -10.09
C ASP A 638 -19.56 1.28 -9.00
N GLY A 639 -18.77 2.16 -8.37
CA GLY A 639 -17.93 1.80 -7.21
C GLY A 639 -16.75 0.85 -7.50
N HIS A 640 -16.58 0.39 -8.74
CA HIS A 640 -15.43 -0.45 -9.15
C HIS A 640 -14.19 0.36 -9.55
N GLY A 641 -14.32 1.69 -9.69
CA GLY A 641 -13.17 2.57 -9.92
C GLY A 641 -13.50 4.05 -10.12
N TYR A 642 -14.53 4.40 -10.89
CA TYR A 642 -14.84 5.79 -11.27
C TYR A 642 -15.09 6.68 -10.05
N ASP A 643 -16.05 6.32 -9.20
CA ASP A 643 -16.43 7.17 -8.08
C ASP A 643 -15.26 7.41 -7.11
N ILE A 644 -14.49 6.37 -6.81
CA ILE A 644 -13.26 6.48 -5.99
C ILE A 644 -12.21 7.35 -6.70
N SER A 645 -12.02 7.16 -8.01
CA SER A 645 -11.07 7.92 -8.82
C SER A 645 -11.38 9.41 -8.83
N ILE A 646 -12.65 9.79 -8.94
CA ILE A 646 -13.07 11.19 -8.91
C ILE A 646 -12.81 11.84 -7.56
N GLU A 647 -13.16 11.16 -6.46
CA GLU A 647 -12.91 11.72 -5.12
C GLU A 647 -11.41 11.88 -4.82
N ILE A 648 -10.57 10.94 -5.27
CA ILE A 648 -9.10 11.10 -5.20
C ILE A 648 -8.64 12.32 -6.01
N GLY A 649 -9.12 12.45 -7.25
CA GLY A 649 -8.72 13.53 -8.15
C GLY A 649 -9.16 14.91 -7.65
N ARG A 650 -10.40 15.05 -7.18
CA ARG A 650 -10.96 16.29 -6.61
C ARG A 650 -10.16 16.73 -5.39
N TYR A 651 -9.90 15.82 -4.46
CA TYR A 651 -9.05 16.11 -3.29
C TYR A 651 -7.67 16.61 -3.72
N LEU A 652 -7.05 15.95 -4.71
CA LEU A 652 -5.71 16.29 -5.16
C LEU A 652 -5.66 17.66 -5.87
N VAL A 653 -6.62 17.94 -6.75
CA VAL A 653 -6.72 19.24 -7.43
C VAL A 653 -7.01 20.36 -6.43
N GLY A 654 -7.94 20.16 -5.49
CA GLY A 654 -8.20 21.15 -4.44
C GLY A 654 -6.99 21.43 -3.54
N GLU A 655 -6.09 20.47 -3.33
CA GLU A 655 -4.81 20.73 -2.66
C GLU A 655 -3.79 21.44 -3.55
N TYR A 656 -3.83 21.24 -4.87
CA TYR A 656 -2.97 21.92 -5.82
C TYR A 656 -3.41 23.35 -6.12
N GLU A 657 -4.70 23.66 -6.11
CA GLU A 657 -5.23 25.03 -6.26
C GLU A 657 -4.86 25.93 -5.08
N LYS A 658 -4.58 25.35 -3.91
CA LYS A 658 -4.00 26.07 -2.76
C LYS A 658 -2.53 26.43 -3.00
N LEU A 659 -1.90 25.86 -4.02
CA LEU A 659 -0.54 26.21 -4.45
C LEU A 659 -0.66 27.27 -5.57
N GLY A 660 0.09 28.36 -5.46
CA GLY A 660 -0.09 29.54 -6.31
C GLY A 660 0.36 29.42 -7.78
N GLY A 661 0.31 28.22 -8.37
CA GLY A 661 0.59 27.99 -9.79
C GLY A 661 -0.64 28.21 -10.67
N GLU A 662 -0.43 28.73 -11.88
CA GLU A 662 -1.50 28.99 -12.87
C GLU A 662 -1.93 27.70 -13.58
N PHE A 663 -1.01 26.75 -13.74
CA PHE A 663 -1.26 25.47 -14.40
C PHE A 663 -0.77 24.31 -13.52
N ILE A 664 -1.52 23.20 -13.54
CA ILE A 664 -1.04 21.92 -13.03
C ILE A 664 -0.31 21.21 -14.16
N VAL A 665 0.97 20.90 -13.98
CA VAL A 665 1.82 20.23 -14.98
C VAL A 665 2.24 18.85 -14.50
N THR A 666 2.35 17.90 -15.43
CA THR A 666 2.74 16.52 -15.16
C THR A 666 3.30 15.86 -16.42
N GLU A 667 4.21 14.92 -16.25
CA GLU A 667 4.78 14.11 -17.33
C GLU A 667 3.96 12.84 -17.65
N CYS A 668 2.79 12.65 -17.04
CA CYS A 668 1.94 11.48 -17.27
C CYS A 668 0.61 11.85 -17.95
N SER A 669 0.35 11.28 -19.14
CA SER A 669 -0.90 11.50 -19.89
C SER A 669 -2.16 11.12 -19.10
N ILE A 670 -2.09 10.05 -18.30
CA ILE A 670 -3.20 9.62 -17.42
C ILE A 670 -3.46 10.65 -16.32
N CYS A 671 -2.43 11.22 -15.71
CA CYS A 671 -2.62 12.26 -14.71
C CYS A 671 -3.24 13.52 -15.34
N LEU A 672 -2.79 13.90 -16.54
CA LEU A 672 -3.36 15.02 -17.28
C LEU A 672 -4.86 14.83 -17.53
N GLN A 673 -5.26 13.67 -18.06
CA GLN A 673 -6.69 13.38 -18.31
C GLN A 673 -7.53 13.47 -17.04
N GLN A 674 -6.99 13.00 -15.91
CA GLN A 674 -7.69 13.09 -14.64
C GLN A 674 -7.87 14.53 -14.19
N PHE A 675 -6.82 15.36 -14.27
CA PHE A 675 -6.90 16.77 -13.88
C PHE A 675 -7.85 17.55 -14.77
N GLN A 676 -7.77 17.35 -16.09
CA GLN A 676 -8.73 17.95 -17.02
C GLN A 676 -10.17 17.59 -16.69
N HIS A 677 -10.44 16.35 -16.28
CA HIS A 677 -11.78 15.90 -15.94
C HIS A 677 -12.32 16.43 -14.61
N VAL A 678 -11.47 16.61 -13.60
CA VAL A 678 -11.94 17.10 -12.28
C VAL A 678 -11.92 18.63 -12.16
N SER A 679 -11.22 19.31 -13.07
CA SER A 679 -11.18 20.78 -13.14
C SER A 679 -12.27 21.39 -14.03
N THR A 680 -13.07 20.56 -14.72
CA THR A 680 -14.30 20.94 -15.43
C THR A 680 -15.52 20.70 -14.57
#